data_AF-A0A1D3TZ46-F1
#
_entry.id   AF-A0A1D3TZ46-F1
#
_cell.length_a   1.000
_cell.length_b   1.000
_cell.length_c   1.000
_cell.angle_alpha   90.00
_cell.angle_beta   90.00
_cell.angle_gamma   90.00
#
_symmetry.space_group_name_H-M   'P 1'
#
loop_
_entity.id
_entity.type
_entity.pdbx_description
1 polymer ?
#
loop_
_entity_poly.entity_id
_entity_poly.type
_entity_poly.pdbx_seq_one_letter_code
_entity_poly.pdbx_strand_id
1 'polypeptide(L)'
;MKTVIRTKLKHIFVVAAFVGILSAGIYIFNTVSEAYTEQSGTVTSISGGAVNVRSGAGTTFEKVAAAPFGQAVTVIDETTASDGYKWYNIKYNSVTGTITGWMRSDYILITPVSGDPSTDADFEAYLNAQGFPESYRVYLRDLHAKHPNWVFRAQNTGLDWNTVINEESKLGTNLVSSSSPSSWKSTQDGAYNWDTGKWIGMDTSNWVAASEGIVKYFMDPRNFLVDGSSILQFESLSFANTQNKTGIANILSGSFMATDNYYRIFYEAGFDNNISPYHLASRSLQEVGYNGSGSSSGTYSGYEGFYNFFNIGSTPNADGSGALVNGLIRAKKEGWTSPELSIKGGAKFVGNNYIYKGQNTLYYQKFNVVYSGGYGLYRHQYMTNIQAPTSESTKMKKAYTDFNASAITFIIPVYKNMPDIAAEKPTKDGSPNNVLASLVVDGYSLTPYFEKFTEDYSLIVPSDVNSVQIGATAVATSGASIKGVGVKELQPGENKIDIQCTAENGDVRNYTITIIRTVEEINPGAEGENDPDGEDDTADNFVIESNYKIDEFISGIEPGTSSEQLILNIKVAGYNVKVTDSSNAIKTGKIMTGDSVQIYKDNVLVKEYPVVIYGDVTGDGNIDSLDLLYIKRHTLNIKALSGIYVNAADTNKSNDGIINGLDLLYIKRHVLDIKKIVQ
;
A
#
# COMPACT_ATOMS: atom_id res chain seq x y z
N MET A 1 64.68 44.62 -39.41
CA MET A 1 65.14 43.92 -40.64
C MET A 1 63.93 43.70 -41.53
N LYS A 2 63.94 44.35 -42.72
CA LYS A 2 63.16 44.14 -43.97
C LYS A 2 61.66 43.79 -43.90
N THR A 3 60.73 44.70 -44.25
CA THR A 3 60.22 45.03 -45.61
C THR A 3 59.30 43.92 -46.17
N VAL A 4 57.95 44.02 -46.10
CA VAL A 4 56.97 44.75 -46.97
C VAL A 4 56.85 44.19 -48.39
N ILE A 5 55.61 43.86 -48.80
CA ILE A 5 54.91 44.25 -50.06
C ILE A 5 53.40 43.86 -49.88
N ARG A 6 52.41 44.78 -49.83
CA ARG A 6 51.75 45.62 -50.89
C ARG A 6 50.80 44.80 -51.79
N THR A 7 49.59 45.16 -52.24
CA THR A 7 48.69 46.37 -52.26
C THR A 7 47.33 45.89 -52.84
N LYS A 8 46.19 46.59 -52.71
CA LYS A 8 45.75 47.63 -53.68
C LYS A 8 44.58 48.48 -53.14
N LEU A 9 44.80 49.80 -53.17
CA LEU A 9 43.81 50.87 -53.33
C LEU A 9 43.25 50.87 -54.77
N LYS A 10 42.02 51.40 -54.98
CA LYS A 10 41.75 52.61 -55.80
C LYS A 10 40.26 53.02 -55.89
N HIS A 11 40.04 54.27 -55.47
CA HIS A 11 39.03 55.29 -55.82
C HIS A 11 38.27 55.17 -57.16
N ILE A 12 37.01 55.69 -57.22
CA ILE A 12 36.56 56.88 -57.99
C ILE A 12 35.02 57.06 -57.94
N PHE A 13 34.60 58.33 -57.80
CA PHE A 13 33.23 58.89 -57.93
C PHE A 13 32.66 58.79 -59.36
N VAL A 14 31.32 58.73 -59.52
CA VAL A 14 30.50 59.57 -60.45
C VAL A 14 29.00 59.20 -60.36
N VAL A 15 28.17 60.24 -60.44
CA VAL A 15 26.70 60.35 -60.37
C VAL A 15 26.00 59.90 -61.67
N ALA A 16 24.85 59.22 -61.59
CA ALA A 16 23.55 59.59 -62.23
C ALA A 16 22.54 58.42 -62.41
N ALA A 17 21.33 58.64 -61.87
CA ALA A 17 19.98 58.37 -62.42
C ALA A 17 19.41 56.94 -62.62
N PHE A 18 18.38 56.68 -61.80
CA PHE A 18 17.01 56.21 -62.12
C PHE A 18 16.62 54.70 -62.23
N VAL A 19 15.52 54.42 -61.49
CA VAL A 19 14.51 53.34 -61.54
C VAL A 19 14.88 51.95 -60.96
N GLY A 20 14.17 51.59 -59.88
CA GLY A 20 13.42 50.33 -59.88
C GLY A 20 13.72 49.31 -58.78
N ILE A 21 12.74 49.19 -57.87
CA ILE A 21 12.37 47.99 -57.07
C ILE A 21 13.06 47.85 -55.71
N LEU A 22 12.27 48.09 -54.66
CA LEU A 22 12.53 47.75 -53.27
C LEU A 22 12.74 46.23 -53.11
N SER A 23 13.87 45.84 -52.55
CA SER A 23 14.02 44.59 -51.81
C SER A 23 14.75 44.89 -50.50
N ALA A 24 13.99 45.02 -49.41
CA ALA A 24 14.54 45.09 -48.06
C ALA A 24 15.03 43.69 -47.68
N GLY A 25 16.35 43.48 -47.74
CA GLY A 25 16.99 42.29 -47.20
C GLY A 25 16.91 42.32 -45.66
N ILE A 26 16.05 41.48 -45.10
CA ILE A 26 16.02 41.16 -43.67
C ILE A 26 17.30 40.37 -43.36
N TYR A 27 18.19 40.94 -42.55
CA TYR A 27 19.27 40.19 -41.92
C TYR A 27 18.67 39.32 -40.81
N ILE A 28 18.49 38.04 -41.10
CA ILE A 28 18.15 37.03 -40.08
C ILE A 28 19.44 36.70 -39.32
N PHE A 29 19.57 37.20 -38.09
CA PHE A 29 20.51 36.64 -37.13
C PHE A 29 19.96 35.27 -36.70
N ASN A 30 20.49 34.19 -37.26
CA ASN A 30 20.30 32.85 -36.71
C ASN A 30 21.16 32.73 -35.45
N THR A 31 20.61 33.08 -34.29
CA THR A 31 21.13 32.60 -33.02
C THR A 31 20.81 31.11 -32.92
N VAL A 32 21.82 30.28 -33.11
CA VAL A 32 21.75 28.87 -32.71
C VAL A 32 21.69 28.88 -31.19
N SER A 33 20.51 28.63 -30.61
CA SER A 33 20.40 28.27 -29.21
C SER A 33 21.11 26.94 -29.04
N GLU A 34 22.21 26.89 -28.30
CA GLU A 34 22.74 25.61 -27.85
C GLU A 34 21.64 24.94 -27.02
N ALA A 35 21.28 23.71 -27.38
CA ALA A 35 20.34 22.93 -26.59
C ALA A 35 21.01 22.62 -25.24
N TYR A 36 20.28 22.80 -24.14
CA TYR A 36 20.78 22.43 -22.82
C TYR A 36 21.18 20.94 -22.83
N THR A 37 22.38 20.64 -22.35
CA THR A 37 22.82 19.25 -22.24
C THR A 37 22.07 18.60 -21.09
N GLU A 38 21.16 17.68 -21.40
CA GLU A 38 20.35 17.02 -20.39
C GLU A 38 21.23 16.34 -19.32
N GLN A 39 20.84 16.49 -18.06
CA GLN A 39 21.52 15.88 -16.92
C GLN A 39 20.56 14.97 -16.16
N SER A 40 21.03 13.85 -15.66
CA SER A 40 20.25 13.04 -14.72
C SER A 40 20.41 13.59 -13.31
N GLY A 41 19.37 13.51 -12.50
CA GLY A 41 19.44 13.88 -11.09
C GLY A 41 18.43 13.10 -10.25
N THR A 42 18.53 13.28 -8.94
CA THR A 42 17.65 12.66 -7.95
C THR A 42 17.12 13.73 -7.02
N VAL A 43 15.80 13.73 -6.80
CA VAL A 43 15.15 14.67 -5.90
C VAL A 43 15.59 14.39 -4.46
N THR A 44 16.03 15.44 -3.79
CA THR A 44 16.37 15.45 -2.37
C THR A 44 15.42 16.39 -1.62
N SER A 45 15.27 16.15 -0.32
CA SER A 45 14.44 16.96 0.55
C SER A 45 15.05 16.94 1.93
N ILE A 46 15.30 18.12 2.49
CA ILE A 46 15.88 18.28 3.84
C ILE A 46 14.96 17.64 4.91
N SER A 47 13.65 17.50 4.62
CA SER A 47 12.65 16.92 5.51
C SER A 47 12.17 15.52 5.11
N GLY A 48 12.71 14.94 4.03
CA GLY A 48 12.32 13.62 3.50
C GLY A 48 10.94 13.57 2.82
N GLY A 49 10.30 14.72 2.58
CA GLY A 49 8.99 14.82 1.91
C GLY A 49 9.11 15.20 0.42
N ALA A 50 8.02 15.03 -0.32
CA ALA A 50 7.96 15.43 -1.73
C ALA A 50 8.18 16.93 -1.92
N VAL A 51 8.84 17.30 -3.03
CA VAL A 51 9.18 18.69 -3.37
C VAL A 51 8.27 19.18 -4.49
N ASN A 52 7.77 20.41 -4.37
CA ASN A 52 6.86 21.00 -5.35
C ASN A 52 7.56 21.22 -6.70
N VAL A 53 6.89 20.84 -7.78
CA VAL A 53 7.26 21.12 -9.17
C VAL A 53 6.30 22.20 -9.68
N ARG A 54 6.84 23.26 -10.28
CA ARG A 54 6.09 24.48 -10.63
C ARG A 54 6.03 24.74 -12.13
N SER A 55 5.04 25.49 -12.59
CA SER A 55 4.88 25.85 -14.00
C SER A 55 5.97 26.80 -14.51
N GLY A 56 6.70 27.47 -13.63
CA GLY A 56 7.83 28.36 -13.94
C GLY A 56 8.86 28.43 -12.81
N ALA A 57 10.03 29.01 -13.11
CA ALA A 57 11.13 29.17 -12.17
C ALA A 57 10.82 30.26 -11.13
N GLY A 58 10.50 29.84 -9.90
CA GLY A 58 10.19 30.73 -8.79
C GLY A 58 8.99 30.25 -7.97
N THR A 59 8.91 30.68 -6.71
CA THR A 59 7.86 30.22 -5.77
C THR A 59 6.47 30.82 -6.03
N THR A 60 6.37 31.85 -6.87
CA THR A 60 5.12 32.52 -7.25
C THR A 60 4.35 31.77 -8.35
N PHE A 61 5.00 30.84 -9.06
CA PHE A 61 4.37 30.04 -10.10
C PHE A 61 3.51 28.93 -9.50
N GLU A 62 2.45 28.55 -10.22
CA GLU A 62 1.53 27.50 -9.80
C GLU A 62 2.24 26.16 -9.62
N LYS A 63 1.81 25.39 -8.62
CA LYS A 63 2.26 24.01 -8.43
C LYS A 63 1.60 23.12 -9.48
N VAL A 64 2.40 22.51 -10.35
CA VAL A 64 1.91 21.56 -11.37
C VAL A 64 1.97 20.12 -10.88
N ALA A 65 2.91 19.79 -10.00
CA ALA A 65 3.05 18.48 -9.38
C ALA A 65 3.89 18.54 -8.09
N ALA A 66 4.14 17.38 -7.50
CA ALA A 66 5.20 17.20 -6.52
C ALA A 66 6.01 15.94 -6.86
N ALA A 67 7.33 16.02 -6.76
CA ALA A 67 8.21 14.89 -6.99
C ALA A 67 8.64 14.29 -5.63
N PRO A 68 8.50 12.98 -5.44
CA PRO A 68 8.92 12.28 -4.23
C PRO A 68 10.41 12.42 -3.90
N PHE A 69 10.77 12.26 -2.63
CA PHE A 69 12.18 12.10 -2.24
C PHE A 69 12.76 10.83 -2.92
N GLY A 70 13.96 10.94 -3.49
CA GLY A 70 14.59 9.85 -4.24
C GLY A 70 14.05 9.66 -5.67
N GLN A 71 13.11 10.48 -6.12
CA GLN A 71 12.62 10.44 -7.50
C GLN A 71 13.76 10.77 -8.47
N ALA A 72 14.04 9.87 -9.41
CA ALA A 72 14.92 10.15 -10.54
C ALA A 72 14.26 11.16 -11.49
N VAL A 73 15.02 12.16 -11.92
CA VAL A 73 14.60 13.24 -12.81
C VAL A 73 15.64 13.46 -13.91
N THR A 74 15.20 13.99 -15.05
CA THR A 74 16.07 14.55 -16.08
C THR A 74 15.96 16.07 -16.02
N VAL A 75 17.07 16.75 -15.75
CA VAL A 75 17.20 18.20 -15.89
C VAL A 75 17.38 18.52 -17.37
N ILE A 76 16.46 19.31 -17.92
CA ILE A 76 16.39 19.64 -19.35
C ILE A 76 16.60 21.13 -19.63
N ASP A 77 16.60 21.98 -18.60
CA ASP A 77 16.93 23.41 -18.69
C ASP A 77 17.28 23.96 -17.30
N GLU A 78 17.91 25.14 -17.24
CA GLU A 78 18.21 25.84 -16.00
C GLU A 78 18.08 27.36 -16.13
N THR A 79 17.67 28.03 -15.06
CA THR A 79 17.69 29.50 -14.99
C THR A 79 17.87 29.97 -13.55
N THR A 80 18.40 31.18 -13.38
CA THR A 80 18.32 31.91 -12.11
C THR A 80 17.02 32.71 -12.10
N ALA A 81 16.16 32.47 -11.11
CA ALA A 81 14.88 33.17 -10.99
C ALA A 81 15.04 34.51 -10.25
N SER A 82 13.98 35.33 -10.25
CA SER A 82 13.95 36.62 -9.56
C SER A 82 14.07 36.52 -8.04
N ASP A 83 13.90 35.32 -7.48
CA ASP A 83 14.13 35.02 -6.06
C ASP A 83 15.62 34.80 -5.72
N GLY A 84 16.51 34.90 -6.72
CA GLY A 84 17.95 34.77 -6.57
C GLY A 84 18.46 33.33 -6.53
N TYR A 85 17.58 32.34 -6.62
CA TYR A 85 17.96 30.93 -6.64
C TYR A 85 18.09 30.41 -8.08
N LYS A 86 18.92 29.38 -8.24
CA LYS A 86 18.96 28.57 -9.46
C LYS A 86 17.79 27.56 -9.43
N TRP A 87 17.14 27.41 -10.58
CA TRP A 87 16.02 26.50 -10.79
C TRP A 87 16.33 25.61 -12.00
N TYR A 88 15.96 24.34 -11.88
CA TYR A 88 16.05 23.35 -12.93
C TYR A 88 14.67 23.06 -13.49
N ASN A 89 14.53 23.09 -14.81
CA ASN A 89 13.40 22.49 -15.49
C ASN A 89 13.66 20.99 -15.54
N ILE A 90 12.78 20.22 -14.92
CA ILE A 90 12.91 18.79 -14.77
C ILE A 90 11.80 18.04 -15.49
N LYS A 91 12.12 16.81 -15.88
CA LYS A 91 11.20 15.84 -16.45
C LYS A 91 11.29 14.54 -15.65
N TYR A 92 10.15 13.94 -15.29
CA TYR A 92 10.09 12.62 -14.66
C TYR A 92 8.79 11.89 -14.97
N ASN A 93 8.80 10.57 -14.86
CA ASN A 93 7.60 9.75 -15.04
C ASN A 93 6.90 9.55 -13.70
N SER A 94 5.62 9.91 -13.64
CA SER A 94 4.72 9.60 -12.53
C SER A 94 3.74 8.49 -12.95
N VAL A 95 2.93 8.02 -11.99
CA VAL A 95 1.84 7.06 -12.26
C VAL A 95 0.81 7.61 -13.26
N THR A 96 0.65 8.93 -13.34
CA THR A 96 -0.33 9.60 -14.21
C THR A 96 0.27 10.07 -15.54
N GLY A 97 1.55 9.81 -15.79
CA GLY A 97 2.26 10.18 -17.02
C GLY A 97 3.54 10.97 -16.76
N THR A 98 4.14 11.48 -17.82
CA THR A 98 5.35 12.31 -17.71
C THR A 98 5.01 13.71 -17.24
N ILE A 99 5.65 14.14 -16.14
CA ILE A 99 5.57 15.49 -15.60
C ILE A 99 6.77 16.30 -16.09
N THR A 100 6.55 17.57 -16.43
CA THR A 100 7.59 18.55 -16.74
C THR A 100 7.32 19.86 -16.01
N GLY A 101 8.36 20.47 -15.43
CA GLY A 101 8.23 21.75 -14.72
C GLY A 101 9.47 22.09 -13.91
N TRP A 102 9.41 23.19 -13.16
CA TRP A 102 10.58 23.78 -12.49
C TRP A 102 10.66 23.41 -11.01
N MET A 103 11.86 23.06 -10.57
CA MET A 103 12.22 22.80 -9.17
C MET A 103 13.51 23.54 -8.81
N ARG A 104 13.60 24.06 -7.58
CA ARG A 104 14.80 24.77 -7.12
C ARG A 104 15.99 23.79 -7.05
N SER A 105 17.16 24.24 -7.51
CA SER A 105 18.31 23.35 -7.76
C SER A 105 18.86 22.65 -6.53
N ASP A 106 18.67 23.23 -5.34
CA ASP A 106 19.12 22.69 -4.06
C ASP A 106 18.32 21.45 -3.61
N TYR A 107 17.20 21.14 -4.27
CA TYR A 107 16.43 19.92 -4.08
C TYR A 107 16.76 18.83 -5.11
N ILE A 108 17.80 19.01 -5.93
CA ILE A 108 18.19 18.04 -6.95
C ILE A 108 19.67 17.77 -6.82
N LEU A 109 19.99 16.50 -6.54
CA LEU A 109 21.35 16.02 -6.62
C LEU A 109 21.62 15.48 -8.03
N ILE A 110 22.46 16.16 -8.79
CA ILE A 110 22.83 15.74 -10.15
C ILE A 110 23.64 14.45 -10.07
N THR A 111 23.21 13.43 -10.82
CA THR A 111 23.93 12.18 -10.96
C THR A 111 25.13 12.40 -11.88
N PRO A 112 26.37 12.21 -11.41
CA PRO A 112 27.54 12.30 -12.27
C PRO A 112 27.47 11.26 -13.38
N VAL A 113 27.90 11.63 -14.59
CA VAL A 113 27.93 10.69 -15.72
C VAL A 113 29.08 9.70 -15.51
N SER A 114 28.84 8.41 -15.76
CA SER A 114 29.89 7.38 -15.71
C SER A 114 31.08 7.79 -16.60
N GLY A 115 32.27 7.94 -16.00
CA GLY A 115 33.48 8.37 -16.68
C GLY A 115 33.74 9.88 -16.65
N ASP A 116 32.94 10.66 -15.91
CA ASP A 116 33.24 12.07 -15.62
C ASP A 116 34.55 12.15 -14.79
N PRO A 117 35.60 12.82 -15.28
CA PRO A 117 36.87 12.98 -14.55
C PRO A 117 36.74 13.77 -13.24
N SER A 118 35.59 14.38 -12.96
CA SER A 118 35.26 14.98 -11.66
C SER A 118 34.81 13.96 -10.60
N THR A 119 34.53 12.71 -11.00
CA THR A 119 34.17 11.63 -10.05
C THR A 119 35.41 11.02 -9.42
N ASP A 120 35.36 10.82 -8.10
CA ASP A 120 36.40 10.14 -7.34
C ASP A 120 36.38 8.63 -7.69
N ALA A 121 37.23 8.23 -8.64
CA ALA A 121 37.28 6.86 -9.14
C ALA A 121 37.63 5.83 -8.06
N ASP A 122 38.46 6.22 -7.07
CA ASP A 122 38.81 5.36 -5.95
C ASP A 122 37.59 5.15 -5.04
N PHE A 123 36.79 6.19 -4.82
CA PHE A 123 35.54 6.09 -4.08
C PHE A 123 34.50 5.24 -4.82
N GLU A 124 34.37 5.36 -6.14
CA GLU A 124 33.48 4.49 -6.92
C GLU A 124 33.91 3.01 -6.85
N ALA A 125 35.21 2.73 -6.97
CA ALA A 125 35.75 1.38 -6.79
C ALA A 125 35.46 0.86 -5.37
N TYR A 126 35.59 1.71 -4.35
CA TYR A 126 35.24 1.40 -2.97
C TYR A 126 33.75 1.07 -2.80
N LEU A 127 32.83 1.90 -3.31
CA LEU A 127 31.38 1.65 -3.23
C LEU A 127 30.97 0.35 -3.95
N ASN A 128 31.61 0.06 -5.09
CA ASN A 128 31.45 -1.21 -5.80
C ASN A 128 31.90 -2.40 -4.95
N ALA A 129 33.07 -2.32 -4.33
CA ALA A 129 33.60 -3.37 -3.47
C ALA A 129 32.74 -3.60 -2.21
N GLN A 130 32.15 -2.54 -1.66
CA GLN A 130 31.16 -2.64 -0.57
C GLN A 130 29.85 -3.30 -1.03
N GLY A 131 29.51 -3.22 -2.32
CA GLY A 131 28.27 -3.79 -2.86
C GLY A 131 27.05 -2.88 -2.69
N PHE A 132 27.24 -1.57 -2.58
CA PHE A 132 26.11 -0.63 -2.57
C PHE A 132 25.41 -0.61 -3.94
N PRO A 133 24.07 -0.67 -4.00
CA PRO A 133 23.33 -0.46 -5.24
C PRO A 133 23.31 1.03 -5.62
N GLU A 134 23.10 1.35 -6.90
CA GLU A 134 23.15 2.74 -7.40
C GLU A 134 22.14 3.67 -6.68
N SER A 135 20.98 3.14 -6.28
CA SER A 135 19.98 3.87 -5.49
C SER A 135 20.48 4.37 -4.13
N TYR A 136 21.62 3.88 -3.63
CA TYR A 136 22.32 4.39 -2.45
C TYR A 136 23.47 5.31 -2.84
N ARG A 137 24.21 4.97 -3.90
CA ARG A 137 25.48 5.62 -4.26
C ARG A 137 25.32 7.09 -4.57
N VAL A 138 24.20 7.48 -5.17
CA VAL A 138 23.89 8.89 -5.44
C VAL A 138 24.04 9.73 -4.17
N TYR A 139 23.45 9.29 -3.06
CA TYR A 139 23.56 9.96 -1.76
C TYR A 139 24.97 9.89 -1.16
N LEU A 140 25.64 8.74 -1.27
CA LEU A 140 26.96 8.53 -0.70
C LEU A 140 28.04 9.39 -1.37
N ARG A 141 27.92 9.66 -2.68
CA ARG A 141 28.81 10.58 -3.40
C ARG A 141 28.70 12.01 -2.87
N ASP A 142 27.47 12.50 -2.68
CA ASP A 142 27.22 13.83 -2.11
C ASP A 142 27.80 13.96 -0.69
N LEU A 143 27.60 12.92 0.13
CA LEU A 143 28.16 12.87 1.47
C LEU A 143 29.69 12.81 1.46
N HIS A 144 30.30 12.00 0.59
CA HIS A 144 31.76 11.90 0.46
C HIS A 144 32.40 13.22 0.02
N ALA A 145 31.78 13.91 -0.94
CA ALA A 145 32.24 15.21 -1.40
C ALA A 145 32.24 16.26 -0.28
N LYS A 146 31.28 16.20 0.64
CA LYS A 146 31.18 17.11 1.80
C LYS A 146 32.03 16.67 2.98
N HIS A 147 32.19 15.37 3.16
CA HIS A 147 32.81 14.73 4.32
C HIS A 147 33.81 13.66 3.90
N PRO A 148 34.97 14.04 3.34
CA PRO A 148 35.92 13.09 2.75
C PRO A 148 36.56 12.12 3.77
N ASN A 149 36.44 12.40 5.07
CA ASN A 149 36.93 11.54 6.15
C ASN A 149 35.90 10.51 6.62
N TRP A 150 34.68 10.52 6.08
CA TRP A 150 33.64 9.55 6.42
C TRP A 150 33.84 8.24 5.68
N VAL A 151 33.57 7.13 6.38
CA VAL A 151 33.73 5.78 5.84
C VAL A 151 32.37 5.09 5.82
N PHE A 152 31.88 4.72 4.63
CA PHE A 152 30.59 4.06 4.46
C PHE A 152 30.77 2.56 4.23
N ARG A 153 30.38 1.73 5.19
CA ARG A 153 30.45 0.26 5.07
C ARG A 153 29.07 -0.30 4.79
N ALA A 154 28.96 -1.10 3.73
CA ALA A 154 27.73 -1.81 3.45
C ALA A 154 27.61 -3.04 4.35
N GLN A 155 26.40 -3.27 4.86
CA GLN A 155 26.04 -4.48 5.58
C GLN A 155 24.92 -5.16 4.81
N ASN A 156 25.30 -6.11 3.97
CA ASN A 156 24.36 -6.95 3.24
C ASN A 156 23.60 -7.82 4.24
N THR A 157 22.32 -7.50 4.48
CA THR A 157 21.50 -8.22 5.48
C THR A 157 21.09 -9.60 4.97
N GLY A 158 21.04 -9.77 3.65
CA GLY A 158 20.55 -10.98 3.00
C GLY A 158 19.03 -11.12 3.02
N LEU A 159 18.31 -10.19 3.66
CA LEU A 159 16.87 -10.20 3.87
C LEU A 159 16.13 -9.53 2.73
N ASP A 160 14.98 -10.09 2.38
CA ASP A 160 14.05 -9.52 1.41
C ASP A 160 13.27 -8.34 2.02
N TRP A 161 13.24 -7.21 1.31
CA TRP A 161 12.63 -5.96 1.79
C TRP A 161 11.16 -6.13 2.20
N ASN A 162 10.34 -6.78 1.36
CA ASN A 162 8.91 -6.93 1.65
C ASN A 162 8.69 -7.83 2.88
N THR A 163 9.52 -8.87 3.03
CA THR A 163 9.48 -9.75 4.20
C THR A 163 9.81 -8.98 5.49
N VAL A 164 10.87 -8.18 5.47
CA VAL A 164 11.29 -7.37 6.65
C VAL A 164 10.20 -6.37 7.02
N ILE A 165 9.62 -5.67 6.04
CA ILE A 165 8.55 -4.71 6.29
C ILE A 165 7.31 -5.38 6.87
N ASN A 166 6.93 -6.57 6.39
CA ASN A 166 5.80 -7.32 6.95
C ASN A 166 6.04 -7.72 8.42
N GLU A 167 7.26 -8.17 8.75
CA GLU A 167 7.63 -8.51 10.13
C GLU A 167 7.63 -7.28 11.05
N GLU A 168 8.18 -6.15 10.60
CA GLU A 168 8.27 -4.91 11.36
C GLU A 168 6.94 -4.14 11.45
N SER A 169 5.99 -4.42 10.57
CA SER A 169 4.65 -3.81 10.58
C SER A 169 3.65 -4.54 11.48
N LYS A 170 4.06 -5.64 12.14
CA LYS A 170 3.21 -6.35 13.11
C LYS A 170 2.87 -5.44 14.29
N LEU A 171 1.61 -5.54 14.75
CA LEU A 171 1.12 -4.74 15.87
C LEU A 171 1.99 -4.85 17.11
N GLY A 172 2.28 -3.70 17.72
CA GLY A 172 3.13 -3.60 18.91
C GLY A 172 4.64 -3.61 18.64
N THR A 173 5.11 -3.93 17.42
CA THR A 173 6.55 -3.96 17.10
C THR A 173 7.11 -2.55 16.99
N ASN A 174 6.47 -1.72 16.17
CA ASN A 174 6.83 -0.32 15.95
C ASN A 174 5.67 0.59 16.36
N LEU A 175 5.99 1.61 17.15
CA LEU A 175 5.03 2.56 17.68
C LEU A 175 5.36 3.98 17.26
N VAL A 176 4.31 4.78 17.13
CA VAL A 176 4.36 6.24 16.94
C VAL A 176 3.55 6.91 18.03
N SER A 177 3.82 8.19 18.29
CA SER A 177 3.02 8.97 19.24
C SER A 177 1.59 9.09 18.74
N SER A 178 0.60 9.05 19.65
CA SER A 178 -0.82 9.25 19.33
C SER A 178 -1.12 10.59 18.67
N SER A 179 -0.27 11.61 18.89
CA SER A 179 -0.32 12.93 18.25
C SER A 179 0.32 12.99 16.86
N SER A 180 0.92 11.89 16.38
CA SER A 180 1.47 11.83 15.02
C SER A 180 0.35 11.90 13.98
N PRO A 181 0.66 12.32 12.74
CA PRO A 181 -0.31 12.35 11.64
C PRO A 181 -1.04 11.01 11.47
N SER A 182 -2.30 11.03 11.06
CA SER A 182 -3.09 9.81 10.88
C SER A 182 -2.45 8.79 9.95
N SER A 183 -1.77 9.23 8.89
CA SER A 183 -1.05 8.35 7.97
C SER A 183 0.12 7.58 8.59
N TRP A 184 0.59 7.96 9.79
CA TRP A 184 1.64 7.25 10.50
C TRP A 184 1.10 6.15 11.42
N LYS A 185 -0.22 6.15 11.66
CA LYS A 185 -0.87 5.28 12.63
C LYS A 185 -1.59 4.16 11.89
N SER A 186 -1.39 2.91 12.33
CA SER A 186 -2.00 1.75 11.68
C SER A 186 -3.52 1.73 11.84
N THR A 187 -4.22 1.27 10.82
CA THR A 187 -5.67 0.98 10.82
C THR A 187 -5.95 -0.52 10.65
N GLN A 188 -4.92 -1.38 10.74
CA GLN A 188 -5.07 -2.83 10.76
C GLN A 188 -5.99 -3.26 11.91
N ASP A 189 -6.64 -4.41 11.75
CA ASP A 189 -7.46 -5.01 12.80
C ASP A 189 -6.70 -5.09 14.14
N GLY A 190 -7.29 -4.56 15.21
CA GLY A 190 -6.64 -4.40 16.52
C GLY A 190 -5.80 -3.12 16.72
N ALA A 191 -5.64 -2.25 15.72
CA ALA A 191 -4.97 -0.95 15.86
C ALA A 191 -5.93 0.25 15.91
N TYR A 192 -7.10 0.14 15.28
CA TYR A 192 -8.07 1.22 15.15
C TYR A 192 -9.49 0.71 15.35
N ASN A 193 -10.24 1.38 16.23
CA ASN A 193 -11.65 1.09 16.45
C ASN A 193 -12.48 1.98 15.51
N TRP A 194 -13.00 1.37 14.45
CA TRP A 194 -13.79 2.05 13.43
C TRP A 194 -15.14 2.58 13.94
N ASP A 195 -15.71 2.03 15.01
CA ASP A 195 -16.98 2.50 15.59
C ASP A 195 -16.81 3.79 16.40
N THR A 196 -15.70 3.92 17.10
CA THR A 196 -15.41 5.08 17.97
C THR A 196 -14.47 6.10 17.32
N GLY A 197 -13.85 5.74 16.19
CA GLY A 197 -12.87 6.55 15.50
C GLY A 197 -11.53 6.72 16.23
N LYS A 198 -11.20 5.81 17.16
CA LYS A 198 -10.02 5.92 18.04
C LYS A 198 -8.97 4.85 17.75
N TRP A 199 -7.70 5.25 17.75
CA TRP A 199 -6.58 4.30 17.77
C TRP A 199 -6.44 3.64 19.14
N ILE A 200 -6.02 2.38 19.13
CA ILE A 200 -5.80 1.58 20.32
C ILE A 200 -4.39 1.85 20.84
N GLY A 201 -4.30 2.25 22.11
CA GLY A 201 -3.04 2.47 22.80
C GLY A 201 -2.30 1.15 23.08
N MET A 202 -0.97 1.18 22.96
CA MET A 202 -0.08 0.02 23.16
C MET A 202 0.64 0.15 24.51
N ASP A 203 1.95 0.45 24.52
CA ASP A 203 2.77 0.56 25.75
C ASP A 203 2.13 1.49 26.81
N THR A 204 1.60 2.63 26.35
CA THR A 204 0.72 3.53 27.11
C THR A 204 -0.30 4.12 26.14
N SER A 205 -1.31 4.83 26.65
CA SER A 205 -2.31 5.51 25.81
C SER A 205 -1.72 6.56 24.84
N ASN A 206 -0.47 6.98 25.03
CA ASN A 206 0.21 7.96 24.17
C ASN A 206 0.97 7.34 22.99
N TRP A 207 1.00 6.01 22.89
CA TRP A 207 1.69 5.28 21.82
C TRP A 207 0.73 4.34 21.12
N VAL A 208 0.72 4.37 19.79
CA VAL A 208 -0.16 3.55 18.94
C VAL A 208 0.68 2.85 17.88
N ALA A 209 0.15 1.77 17.31
CA ALA A 209 0.85 1.01 16.27
C ALA A 209 1.19 1.90 15.05
N ALA A 210 2.42 1.78 14.56
CA ALA A 210 2.88 2.44 13.35
C ALA A 210 2.24 1.81 12.10
N SER A 211 1.89 2.63 11.10
CA SER A 211 1.45 2.14 9.79
C SER A 211 2.60 1.55 8.98
N GLU A 212 2.30 0.63 8.06
CA GLU A 212 3.32 0.07 7.15
C GLU A 212 4.07 1.17 6.36
N GLY A 213 3.36 2.21 5.94
CA GLY A 213 3.96 3.33 5.20
C GLY A 213 5.04 4.07 5.99
N ILE A 214 4.79 4.36 7.28
CA ILE A 214 5.80 5.03 8.11
C ILE A 214 6.93 4.06 8.51
N VAL A 215 6.63 2.76 8.64
CA VAL A 215 7.66 1.72 8.84
C VAL A 215 8.63 1.69 7.65
N LYS A 216 8.11 1.63 6.42
CA LYS A 216 8.94 1.72 5.19
C LYS A 216 9.85 2.95 5.19
N TYR A 217 9.31 4.13 5.52
CA TYR A 217 10.08 5.36 5.56
C TYR A 217 11.27 5.30 6.54
N PHE A 218 11.05 4.86 7.79
CA PHE A 218 12.11 4.82 8.79
C PHE A 218 13.09 3.65 8.62
N MET A 219 12.67 2.58 7.95
CA MET A 219 13.56 1.46 7.65
C MET A 219 14.40 1.70 6.39
N ASP A 220 13.96 2.53 5.45
CA ASP A 220 14.72 2.78 4.23
C ASP A 220 15.96 3.63 4.52
N PRO A 221 17.19 3.09 4.41
CA PRO A 221 18.38 3.81 4.83
C PRO A 221 18.62 5.07 4.00
N ARG A 222 18.18 5.06 2.73
CA ARG A 222 18.37 6.16 1.78
C ARG A 222 17.71 7.46 2.25
N ASN A 223 16.62 7.37 3.01
CA ASN A 223 15.95 8.53 3.62
C ASN A 223 16.82 9.28 4.65
N PHE A 224 17.92 8.68 5.07
CA PHE A 224 18.79 9.21 6.10
C PHE A 224 20.25 9.32 5.67
N LEU A 225 20.57 8.98 4.41
CA LEU A 225 21.86 9.26 3.78
C LEU A 225 21.89 10.71 3.27
N VAL A 226 21.72 11.65 4.19
CA VAL A 226 21.73 13.09 3.91
C VAL A 226 22.64 13.78 4.91
N ASP A 227 23.24 14.90 4.50
CA ASP A 227 24.10 15.68 5.38
C ASP A 227 23.28 16.21 6.57
N GLY A 228 23.67 15.82 7.79
CA GLY A 228 22.86 16.09 8.98
C GLY A 228 23.14 15.11 10.12
N SER A 229 22.38 15.23 11.21
CA SER A 229 22.50 14.29 12.32
C SER A 229 21.90 12.92 12.01
N SER A 230 20.89 12.81 11.15
CA SER A 230 20.13 11.57 10.93
C SER A 230 20.97 10.40 10.43
N ILE A 231 22.06 10.65 9.71
CA ILE A 231 22.98 9.60 9.25
C ILE A 231 23.71 8.90 10.41
N LEU A 232 23.86 9.56 11.56
CA LEU A 232 24.50 8.96 12.74
C LEU A 232 23.72 7.77 13.31
N GLN A 233 22.50 7.52 12.83
CA GLN A 233 21.81 6.28 13.19
C GLN A 233 22.53 5.04 12.67
N PHE A 234 23.37 5.22 11.64
CA PHE A 234 24.26 4.20 11.07
C PHE A 234 25.68 4.28 11.63
N GLU A 235 26.01 5.24 12.52
CA GLU A 235 27.34 5.34 13.12
C GLU A 235 27.69 4.05 13.86
N SER A 236 28.90 3.55 13.65
CA SER A 236 29.40 2.41 14.40
C SER A 236 29.49 2.73 15.89
N LEU A 237 28.84 1.92 16.71
CA LEU A 237 28.85 2.05 18.16
C LEU A 237 30.05 1.33 18.80
N SER A 238 31.02 0.89 18.00
CA SER A 238 32.31 0.37 18.47
C SER A 238 33.25 1.50 18.86
N PHE A 239 34.25 1.23 19.69
CA PHE A 239 35.24 2.24 20.07
C PHE A 239 36.04 2.70 18.84
N ALA A 240 36.16 4.02 18.66
CA ALA A 240 37.03 4.60 17.64
C ALA A 240 38.10 5.48 18.30
N ASN A 241 39.34 5.41 17.79
CA ASN A 241 40.47 6.17 18.33
C ASN A 241 40.34 7.69 18.19
N THR A 242 39.42 8.16 17.34
CA THR A 242 39.08 9.58 17.18
C THR A 242 38.23 10.12 18.33
N GLN A 243 37.57 9.24 19.09
CA GLN A 243 36.72 9.62 20.21
C GLN A 243 37.58 10.01 21.42
N ASN A 244 37.14 11.01 22.18
CA ASN A 244 37.94 11.65 23.23
C ASN A 244 37.07 12.27 24.34
N LYS A 245 37.70 12.70 25.44
CA LYS A 245 36.98 13.26 26.59
C LYS A 245 36.24 14.57 26.29
N THR A 246 36.71 15.39 25.34
CA THR A 246 36.03 16.63 24.94
C THR A 246 34.66 16.33 24.33
N GLY A 247 34.56 15.34 23.45
CA GLY A 247 33.27 14.93 22.91
C GLY A 247 32.32 14.38 23.97
N ILE A 248 32.83 13.65 24.96
CA ILE A 248 32.03 13.19 26.12
C ILE A 248 31.54 14.40 26.93
N ALA A 249 32.40 15.39 27.16
CA ALA A 249 32.05 16.62 27.87
C ALA A 249 30.92 17.38 27.16
N ASN A 250 30.95 17.46 25.83
CA ASN A 250 29.90 18.11 25.05
C ASN A 250 28.54 17.39 25.19
N ILE A 251 28.54 16.06 25.19
CA ILE A 251 27.31 15.26 25.39
C ILE A 251 26.73 15.50 26.77
N LEU A 252 27.57 15.47 27.81
CA LEU A 252 27.15 15.55 29.21
C LEU A 252 26.98 16.98 29.71
N SER A 253 27.22 17.98 28.87
CA SER A 253 27.14 19.40 29.23
C SER A 253 25.80 19.75 29.88
N GLY A 254 25.88 20.45 31.02
CA GLY A 254 24.70 20.84 31.81
C GLY A 254 24.09 19.73 32.68
N SER A 255 24.65 18.51 32.67
CA SER A 255 24.22 17.43 33.57
C SER A 255 25.08 17.32 34.83
N PHE A 256 24.61 16.59 35.84
CA PHE A 256 25.40 16.26 37.03
C PHE A 256 26.65 15.42 36.71
N MET A 257 26.70 14.78 35.54
CA MET A 257 27.86 14.02 35.04
C MET A 257 28.85 14.90 34.27
N ALA A 258 28.67 16.22 34.21
CA ALA A 258 29.58 17.16 33.54
C ALA A 258 30.87 17.41 34.34
N THR A 259 31.64 16.36 34.62
CA THR A 259 32.92 16.44 35.35
C THR A 259 34.00 15.56 34.72
N ASP A 260 35.27 15.95 34.89
CA ASP A 260 36.42 15.20 34.38
C ASP A 260 36.46 13.74 34.83
N ASN A 261 35.94 13.45 36.03
CA ASN A 261 35.87 12.09 36.53
C ASN A 261 34.91 11.23 35.69
N TYR A 262 33.70 11.72 35.39
CA TYR A 262 32.77 10.99 34.53
C TYR A 262 33.28 10.89 33.09
N TYR A 263 33.92 11.94 32.56
CA TYR A 263 34.51 11.90 31.22
C TYR A 263 35.56 10.81 31.11
N ARG A 264 36.42 10.68 32.14
CA ARG A 264 37.39 9.59 32.26
C ARG A 264 36.70 8.23 32.35
N ILE A 265 35.71 8.06 33.23
CA ILE A 265 35.02 6.78 33.43
C ILE A 265 34.36 6.29 32.14
N PHE A 266 33.63 7.16 31.42
CA PHE A 266 33.00 6.78 30.15
C PHE A 266 34.02 6.44 29.07
N TYR A 267 35.13 7.20 28.99
CA TYR A 267 36.20 6.92 28.05
C TYR A 267 36.83 5.55 28.30
N GLU A 268 37.23 5.27 29.55
CA GLU A 268 37.80 3.97 29.95
C GLU A 268 36.80 2.84 29.74
N ALA A 269 35.53 3.01 30.14
CA ALA A 269 34.49 2.00 29.94
C ALA A 269 34.30 1.66 28.46
N GLY A 270 34.34 2.66 27.57
CA GLY A 270 34.28 2.46 26.13
C GLY A 270 35.52 1.75 25.59
N PHE A 271 36.71 2.21 25.98
CA PHE A 271 37.98 1.61 25.57
C PHE A 271 38.09 0.14 25.99
N ASP A 272 37.87 -0.16 27.28
CA ASP A 272 37.99 -1.50 27.85
C ASP A 272 37.02 -2.52 27.24
N ASN A 273 35.86 -2.04 26.77
CA ASN A 273 34.81 -2.88 26.19
C ASN A 273 34.68 -2.71 24.67
N ASN A 274 35.59 -2.02 23.98
CA ASN A 274 35.48 -1.75 22.54
C ASN A 274 34.10 -1.16 22.12
N ILE A 275 33.56 -0.24 22.91
CA ILE A 275 32.28 0.45 22.68
C ILE A 275 32.55 1.95 22.57
N SER A 276 31.78 2.64 21.73
CA SER A 276 31.80 4.09 21.62
C SER A 276 31.53 4.76 22.99
N PRO A 277 32.50 5.47 23.60
CA PRO A 277 32.26 6.28 24.78
C PRO A 277 31.21 7.37 24.56
N TYR A 278 31.05 7.86 23.32
CA TYR A 278 30.00 8.82 22.97
C TYR A 278 28.62 8.17 23.10
N HIS A 279 28.46 6.95 22.61
CA HIS A 279 27.24 6.17 22.76
C HIS A 279 26.91 5.90 24.24
N LEU A 280 27.90 5.46 25.03
CA LEU A 280 27.72 5.16 26.46
C LEU A 280 27.29 6.41 27.24
N ALA A 281 27.96 7.55 27.03
CA ALA A 281 27.63 8.80 27.70
C ALA A 281 26.23 9.31 27.31
N SER A 282 25.91 9.30 26.02
CA SER A 282 24.60 9.73 25.51
C SER A 282 23.48 8.85 26.06
N ARG A 283 23.68 7.52 26.07
CA ARG A 283 22.71 6.57 26.62
C ARG A 283 22.53 6.75 28.12
N SER A 284 23.61 6.81 28.87
CA SER A 284 23.51 7.00 30.32
C SER A 284 22.75 8.28 30.66
N LEU A 285 23.06 9.40 30.00
CA LEU A 285 22.33 10.66 30.20
C LEU A 285 20.84 10.55 29.87
N GLN A 286 20.48 9.81 28.82
CA GLN A 286 19.08 9.54 28.49
C GLN A 286 18.36 8.74 29.59
N GLU A 287 19.05 7.78 30.21
CA GLU A 287 18.50 6.88 31.21
C GLU A 287 18.34 7.53 32.59
N VAL A 288 19.31 8.36 33.01
CA VAL A 288 19.32 8.94 34.37
C VAL A 288 18.95 10.42 34.42
N GLY A 289 18.89 11.09 33.27
CA GLY A 289 18.53 12.50 33.16
C GLY A 289 19.62 13.47 33.60
N TYR A 290 19.41 14.76 33.34
CA TYR A 290 20.39 15.82 33.60
C TYR A 290 20.67 16.04 35.09
N ASN A 291 19.68 15.79 35.96
CA ASN A 291 19.80 15.98 37.41
C ASN A 291 20.09 14.66 38.15
N GLY A 292 20.25 13.56 37.42
CA GLY A 292 20.29 12.21 37.98
C GLY A 292 18.92 11.71 38.41
N SER A 293 18.90 10.45 38.83
CA SER A 293 17.69 9.74 39.26
C SER A 293 17.99 8.94 40.53
N GLY A 294 16.95 8.31 41.10
CA GLY A 294 17.14 7.38 42.22
C GLY A 294 18.04 6.18 41.88
N SER A 295 18.16 5.81 40.59
CA SER A 295 19.08 4.75 40.17
C SER A 295 20.54 5.19 40.11
N SER A 296 20.82 6.49 39.98
CA SER A 296 22.18 7.03 39.87
C SER A 296 22.68 7.76 41.11
N SER A 297 21.83 8.01 42.12
CA SER A 297 22.20 8.82 43.29
C SER A 297 23.06 8.08 44.30
N GLY A 298 22.89 6.77 44.44
CA GLY A 298 23.50 5.96 45.52
C GLY A 298 22.92 6.25 46.91
N THR A 299 21.84 7.03 46.99
CA THR A 299 21.17 7.44 48.24
C THR A 299 19.75 6.91 48.35
N TYR A 300 19.34 6.01 47.45
CA TYR A 300 18.00 5.46 47.45
C TYR A 300 17.80 4.52 48.64
N SER A 301 16.75 4.77 49.43
CA SER A 301 16.48 4.06 50.68
C SER A 301 16.42 2.54 50.49
N GLY A 302 17.22 1.81 51.27
CA GLY A 302 17.35 0.34 51.22
C GLY A 302 18.34 -0.20 50.17
N TYR A 303 18.89 0.66 49.32
CA TYR A 303 19.90 0.34 48.30
C TYR A 303 21.03 1.39 48.28
N GLU A 304 21.34 1.96 49.44
CA GLU A 304 22.41 2.94 49.59
C GLU A 304 23.75 2.36 49.13
N GLY A 305 24.53 3.16 48.42
CA GLY A 305 25.81 2.78 47.85
C GLY A 305 25.74 1.98 46.54
N PHE A 306 24.55 1.66 46.00
CA PHE A 306 24.41 0.99 44.71
C PHE A 306 23.97 1.95 43.60
N TYR A 307 24.50 1.73 42.40
CA TYR A 307 24.33 2.63 41.25
C TYR A 307 23.94 1.84 40.00
N ASN A 308 23.06 2.39 39.18
CA ASN A 308 22.66 1.86 37.88
C ASN A 308 22.51 2.99 36.85
N PHE A 309 23.60 3.28 36.14
CA PHE A 309 23.67 4.39 35.18
C PHE A 309 23.01 4.11 33.82
N PHE A 310 22.48 2.90 33.62
CA PHE A 310 21.86 2.46 32.36
C PHE A 310 20.49 1.81 32.57
N ASN A 311 19.90 1.91 33.77
CA ASN A 311 18.64 1.27 34.15
C ASN A 311 18.55 -0.23 33.78
N ILE A 312 19.67 -0.95 33.83
CA ILE A 312 19.73 -2.37 33.46
C ILE A 312 18.93 -3.18 34.47
N GLY A 313 17.93 -3.93 33.99
CA GLY A 313 17.04 -4.73 34.83
C GLY A 313 15.89 -3.94 35.47
N SER A 314 15.66 -2.69 35.06
CA SER A 314 14.58 -1.85 35.57
C SER A 314 13.21 -2.17 34.95
N THR A 315 12.78 -3.42 35.01
CA THR A 315 11.47 -3.85 34.49
C THR A 315 10.36 -3.65 35.53
N PRO A 316 9.20 -3.05 35.18
CA PRO A 316 8.06 -2.96 36.09
C PRO A 316 7.53 -4.34 36.52
N ASN A 317 6.95 -4.39 37.71
CA ASN A 317 6.14 -5.51 38.17
C ASN A 317 4.82 -5.57 37.37
N ALA A 318 4.04 -6.64 37.56
CA ALA A 318 2.76 -6.83 36.86
C ALA A 318 1.74 -5.70 37.13
N ASP A 319 1.86 -5.01 38.27
CA ASP A 319 1.05 -3.84 38.64
C ASP A 319 1.61 -2.50 38.12
N GLY A 320 2.67 -2.53 37.31
CA GLY A 320 3.35 -1.35 36.77
C GLY A 320 4.32 -0.66 37.75
N SER A 321 4.47 -1.16 38.98
CA SER A 321 5.36 -0.57 40.00
C SER A 321 6.79 -1.13 39.94
N GLY A 322 7.69 -0.62 40.78
CA GLY A 322 8.92 -1.32 41.15
C GLY A 322 10.07 -1.32 40.14
N ALA A 323 9.91 -0.76 38.94
CA ALA A 323 10.96 -0.73 37.91
C ALA A 323 12.31 -0.22 38.44
N LEU A 324 12.32 0.92 39.14
CA LEU A 324 13.55 1.49 39.70
C LEU A 324 14.19 0.59 40.77
N VAL A 325 13.37 -0.01 41.65
CA VAL A 325 13.85 -0.92 42.69
C VAL A 325 14.44 -2.18 42.09
N ASN A 326 13.81 -2.76 41.05
CA ASN A 326 14.32 -3.93 40.34
C ASN A 326 15.68 -3.64 39.68
N GLY A 327 15.87 -2.45 39.13
CA GLY A 327 17.17 -1.98 38.63
C GLY A 327 18.24 -1.89 39.72
N LEU A 328 17.89 -1.48 40.94
CA LEU A 328 18.81 -1.41 42.07
C LEU A 328 19.11 -2.80 42.69
N ILE A 329 18.14 -3.72 42.69
CA ILE A 329 18.38 -5.13 43.02
C ILE A 329 19.42 -5.73 42.07
N ARG A 330 19.29 -5.45 40.78
CA ARG A 330 20.27 -5.87 39.77
C ARG A 330 21.64 -5.25 40.05
N ALA A 331 21.72 -3.94 40.32
CA ALA A 331 22.98 -3.27 40.65
C ALA A 331 23.68 -3.90 41.86
N LYS A 332 22.91 -4.24 42.92
CA LYS A 332 23.41 -4.94 44.09
C LYS A 332 23.96 -6.33 43.77
N LYS A 333 23.25 -7.10 42.93
CA LYS A 333 23.69 -8.43 42.48
C LYS A 333 24.98 -8.37 41.67
N GLU A 334 25.15 -7.35 40.83
CA GLU A 334 26.33 -7.15 39.99
C GLU A 334 27.50 -6.47 40.74
N GLY A 335 27.29 -6.05 41.99
CA GLY A 335 28.33 -5.39 42.80
C GLY A 335 28.66 -3.97 42.35
N TRP A 336 27.69 -3.24 41.78
CA TRP A 336 27.88 -1.86 41.32
C TRP A 336 27.85 -0.86 42.48
N THR A 337 28.87 -0.93 43.34
CA THR A 337 29.00 -0.16 44.59
C THR A 337 29.60 1.25 44.40
N SER A 338 29.83 1.66 43.15
CA SER A 338 30.28 3.00 42.81
C SER A 338 29.80 3.39 41.41
N PRO A 339 29.78 4.70 41.07
CA PRO A 339 29.49 5.15 39.70
C PRO A 339 30.40 4.51 38.66
N GLU A 340 31.70 4.35 38.96
CA GLU A 340 32.66 3.75 38.03
C GLU A 340 32.34 2.28 37.74
N LEU A 341 32.07 1.48 38.78
CA LEU A 341 31.70 0.07 38.62
C LEU A 341 30.39 -0.09 37.86
N SER A 342 29.41 0.77 38.13
CA SER A 342 28.12 0.78 37.43
C SER A 342 28.28 1.12 35.94
N ILE A 343 29.07 2.15 35.61
CA ILE A 343 29.27 2.56 34.23
C ILE A 343 30.07 1.51 33.45
N LYS A 344 31.18 0.99 34.00
CA LYS A 344 31.98 -0.06 33.36
C LYS A 344 31.21 -1.38 33.23
N GLY A 345 30.45 -1.77 34.26
CA GLY A 345 29.60 -2.96 34.23
C GLY A 345 28.44 -2.84 33.23
N GLY A 346 27.82 -1.67 33.16
CA GLY A 346 26.79 -1.38 32.17
C GLY A 346 27.32 -1.35 30.74
N ALA A 347 28.51 -0.81 30.50
CA ALA A 347 29.18 -0.89 29.20
C ALA A 347 29.38 -2.35 28.77
N LYS A 348 29.90 -3.20 29.66
CA LYS A 348 30.04 -4.65 29.40
C LYS A 348 28.70 -5.31 29.04
N PHE A 349 27.62 -4.92 29.73
CA PHE A 349 26.27 -5.41 29.42
C PHE A 349 25.80 -4.96 28.02
N VAL A 350 25.96 -3.68 27.67
CA VAL A 350 25.60 -3.13 26.35
C VAL A 350 26.38 -3.84 25.24
N GLY A 351 27.69 -4.05 25.43
CA GLY A 351 28.53 -4.78 24.49
C GLY A 351 28.02 -6.20 24.23
N ASN A 352 27.87 -6.98 25.30
CA ASN A 352 27.53 -8.40 25.20
C ASN A 352 26.13 -8.69 24.67
N ASN A 353 25.16 -7.82 24.94
CA ASN A 353 23.76 -8.06 24.56
C ASN A 353 23.38 -7.43 23.22
N TYR A 354 24.06 -6.35 22.80
CA TYR A 354 23.69 -5.61 21.59
C TYR A 354 24.83 -5.58 20.56
N ILE A 355 25.93 -4.89 20.88
CA ILE A 355 26.98 -4.56 19.91
C ILE A 355 27.64 -5.83 19.35
N TYR A 356 28.03 -6.76 20.22
CA TYR A 356 28.65 -8.03 19.83
C TYR A 356 27.67 -9.04 19.23
N LYS A 357 26.38 -8.71 19.18
CA LYS A 357 25.32 -9.52 18.56
C LYS A 357 24.88 -8.98 17.20
N GLY A 358 25.63 -8.02 16.65
CA GLY A 358 25.35 -7.38 15.37
C GLY A 358 24.58 -6.05 15.47
N GLN A 359 24.06 -5.70 16.66
CA GLN A 359 23.33 -4.44 16.87
C GLN A 359 24.28 -3.26 17.13
N ASN A 360 25.22 -3.04 16.20
CA ASN A 360 26.34 -2.10 16.32
C ASN A 360 26.05 -0.69 15.75
N THR A 361 24.77 -0.35 15.56
CA THR A 361 24.30 0.99 15.20
C THR A 361 22.96 1.23 15.89
N LEU A 362 22.53 2.49 16.01
CA LEU A 362 21.19 2.80 16.55
C LEU A 362 20.10 2.17 15.68
N TYR A 363 20.31 2.13 14.36
CA TYR A 363 19.43 1.45 13.42
C TYR A 363 19.30 -0.05 13.74
N TYR A 364 20.42 -0.77 13.92
CA TYR A 364 20.37 -2.20 14.21
C TYR A 364 19.85 -2.53 15.60
N GLN A 365 20.01 -1.63 16.57
CA GLN A 365 19.36 -1.77 17.86
C GLN A 365 17.85 -1.58 17.77
N LYS A 366 17.36 -0.76 16.83
CA LYS A 366 15.93 -0.56 16.61
C LYS A 366 15.27 -1.69 15.82
N PHE A 367 15.85 -2.13 14.71
CA PHE A 367 15.19 -3.04 13.77
C PHE A 367 15.72 -4.48 13.81
N ASN A 368 16.90 -4.68 14.40
CA ASN A 368 17.52 -5.99 14.56
C ASN A 368 17.53 -6.89 13.30
N VAL A 369 18.09 -6.38 12.21
CA VAL A 369 18.11 -7.04 10.88
C VAL A 369 19.41 -7.77 10.54
N VAL A 370 20.32 -7.90 11.51
CA VAL A 370 21.66 -8.54 11.35
C VAL A 370 22.05 -9.37 12.57
N TYR A 371 21.06 -9.80 13.35
CA TYR A 371 21.28 -10.44 14.64
C TYR A 371 21.99 -11.80 14.53
N SER A 372 22.97 -12.03 15.40
CA SER A 372 23.70 -13.30 15.50
C SER A 372 23.52 -14.02 16.86
N GLY A 373 22.61 -13.55 17.72
CA GLY A 373 22.30 -14.18 19.01
C GLY A 373 21.07 -15.09 18.99
N GLY A 374 20.69 -15.60 20.17
CA GLY A 374 19.61 -16.60 20.32
C GLY A 374 18.17 -16.09 20.14
N TYR A 375 17.92 -14.79 20.24
CA TYR A 375 16.58 -14.19 20.07
C TYR A 375 16.08 -14.14 18.62
N GLY A 376 16.95 -14.32 17.62
CA GLY A 376 16.59 -14.21 16.20
C GLY A 376 16.38 -12.77 15.69
N LEU A 377 16.10 -12.63 14.39
CA LEU A 377 15.83 -11.36 13.71
C LEU A 377 14.50 -10.73 14.16
N TYR A 378 14.37 -9.41 14.01
CA TYR A 378 13.16 -8.61 14.31
C TYR A 378 12.72 -8.59 15.78
N ARG A 379 13.39 -9.36 16.64
CA ARG A 379 13.18 -9.42 18.10
C ARG A 379 14.32 -8.69 18.81
N HIS A 380 14.29 -8.62 20.14
CA HIS A 380 15.38 -7.97 20.91
C HIS A 380 15.69 -6.55 20.41
N GLN A 381 14.64 -5.82 20.05
CA GLN A 381 14.73 -4.41 19.68
C GLN A 381 14.82 -3.58 20.96
N TYR A 382 15.74 -2.62 20.98
CA TYR A 382 15.98 -1.78 22.17
C TYR A 382 14.77 -0.90 22.51
N MET A 383 13.94 -0.58 21.53
CA MET A 383 12.84 0.39 21.66
C MET A 383 11.71 0.14 20.66
N THR A 384 10.50 0.49 21.06
CA THR A 384 9.27 0.43 20.24
C THR A 384 9.05 1.70 19.41
N ASN A 385 9.50 2.87 19.89
CA ASN A 385 9.39 4.13 19.16
C ASN A 385 10.23 4.10 17.87
N ILE A 386 9.56 4.20 16.72
CA ILE A 386 10.22 4.13 15.41
C ILE A 386 11.17 5.30 15.11
N GLN A 387 10.94 6.46 15.73
CA GLN A 387 11.75 7.67 15.53
C GLN A 387 13.02 7.70 16.40
N ALA A 388 13.18 6.74 17.31
CA ALA A 388 14.23 6.76 18.32
C ALA A 388 15.64 6.86 17.70
N PRO A 389 16.04 6.08 16.67
CA PRO A 389 17.37 6.19 16.07
C PRO A 389 17.70 7.60 15.60
N THR A 390 16.78 8.26 14.89
CA THR A 390 16.97 9.63 14.38
C THR A 390 17.05 10.65 15.52
N SER A 391 16.20 10.53 16.54
CA SER A 391 16.22 11.47 17.68
C SER A 391 17.48 11.32 18.54
N GLU A 392 17.97 10.09 18.75
CA GLU A 392 19.21 9.82 19.48
C GLU A 392 20.45 10.26 18.71
N SER A 393 20.43 10.10 17.38
CA SER A 393 21.50 10.60 16.49
C SER A 393 21.77 12.10 16.67
N THR A 394 20.72 12.89 16.92
CA THR A 394 20.86 14.33 17.19
C THR A 394 21.61 14.61 18.50
N LYS A 395 21.50 13.73 19.50
CA LYS A 395 22.28 13.82 20.74
C LYS A 395 23.72 13.40 20.50
N MET A 396 23.94 12.34 19.73
CA MET A 396 25.28 11.88 19.38
C MET A 396 26.07 12.93 18.58
N LYS A 397 25.41 13.71 17.71
CA LYS A 397 26.06 14.80 16.97
C LYS A 397 26.78 15.80 17.88
N LYS A 398 26.28 16.03 19.11
CA LYS A 398 26.91 16.96 20.08
C LYS A 398 28.34 16.55 20.45
N ALA A 399 28.70 15.28 20.31
CA ALA A 399 30.04 14.80 20.59
C ALA A 399 31.10 15.43 19.68
N TYR A 400 30.71 15.81 18.47
CA TYR A 400 31.62 16.26 17.42
C TYR A 400 31.70 17.79 17.38
N THR A 401 32.82 18.34 17.85
CA THR A 401 33.08 19.78 17.79
C THR A 401 33.14 20.30 16.34
N ASP A 402 33.82 19.55 15.47
CA ASP A 402 33.77 19.75 14.03
C ASP A 402 33.24 18.45 13.39
N PHE A 403 31.93 18.40 13.22
CA PHE A 403 31.23 17.24 12.65
C PHE A 403 31.71 16.92 11.23
N ASN A 404 32.04 17.95 10.44
CA ASN A 404 32.37 17.78 9.03
C ASN A 404 33.80 17.25 8.84
N ALA A 405 34.74 17.68 9.69
CA ALA A 405 36.12 17.21 9.64
C ALA A 405 36.34 15.85 10.34
N SER A 406 35.40 15.41 11.18
CA SER A 406 35.53 14.18 11.98
C SER A 406 35.53 12.92 11.11
N ALA A 407 36.44 11.99 11.40
CA ALA A 407 36.41 10.68 10.77
C ALA A 407 35.39 9.77 11.48
N ILE A 408 34.30 9.46 10.79
CA ILE A 408 33.15 8.69 11.30
C ILE A 408 32.93 7.48 10.38
N THR A 409 32.74 6.30 10.97
CA THR A 409 32.39 5.08 10.22
C THR A 409 30.90 4.79 10.34
N PHE A 410 30.24 4.66 9.20
CA PHE A 410 28.83 4.29 9.09
C PHE A 410 28.69 2.85 8.61
N ILE A 411 27.81 2.06 9.24
CA ILE A 411 27.47 0.70 8.84
C ILE A 411 26.01 0.72 8.38
N ILE A 412 25.82 0.63 7.07
CA ILE A 412 24.54 0.93 6.40
C ILE A 412 23.92 -0.39 5.91
N PRO A 413 22.66 -0.71 6.28
CA PRO A 413 22.01 -1.92 5.81
C PRO A 413 21.68 -1.86 4.31
N VAL A 414 21.91 -2.98 3.64
CA VAL A 414 21.48 -3.20 2.26
C VAL A 414 20.57 -4.42 2.24
N TYR A 415 19.33 -4.23 1.81
CA TYR A 415 18.31 -5.28 1.69
C TYR A 415 18.19 -5.76 0.25
N LYS A 416 17.68 -6.97 0.06
CA LYS A 416 17.33 -7.50 -1.25
C LYS A 416 15.97 -6.95 -1.68
N ASN A 417 15.77 -6.77 -2.98
CA ASN A 417 14.49 -6.41 -3.60
C ASN A 417 13.86 -5.11 -3.03
N MET A 418 14.70 -4.12 -2.69
CA MET A 418 14.20 -2.80 -2.35
C MET A 418 13.60 -2.11 -3.58
N PRO A 419 12.57 -1.28 -3.42
CA PRO A 419 12.09 -0.40 -4.49
C PRO A 419 13.21 0.51 -4.97
N ASP A 420 13.22 0.85 -6.27
CA ASP A 420 14.25 1.72 -6.84
C ASP A 420 14.26 3.12 -6.22
N ILE A 421 13.08 3.60 -5.81
CA ILE A 421 12.86 4.90 -5.16
C ILE A 421 12.82 4.70 -3.64
N ALA A 422 13.36 5.67 -2.90
CA ALA A 422 13.30 5.69 -1.45
C ALA A 422 11.84 5.80 -0.95
N ALA A 423 11.51 5.09 0.13
CA ALA A 423 10.16 5.09 0.67
C ALA A 423 9.72 6.51 1.09
N GLU A 424 8.60 6.98 0.56
CA GLU A 424 8.07 8.30 0.90
C GLU A 424 7.60 8.41 2.34
N LYS A 425 7.80 9.57 2.94
CA LYS A 425 7.23 9.91 4.24
C LYS A 425 5.72 10.17 4.10
N PRO A 426 4.83 9.39 4.74
CA PRO A 426 3.40 9.67 4.69
C PRO A 426 3.07 11.04 5.33
N THR A 427 2.13 11.78 4.75
CA THR A 427 1.79 13.15 5.21
C THR A 427 0.31 13.41 5.45
N LYS A 428 -0.59 12.47 5.12
CA LYS A 428 -2.03 12.66 5.36
C LYS A 428 -2.31 12.76 6.86
N ASP A 429 -3.26 13.61 7.21
CA ASP A 429 -3.73 13.77 8.58
C ASP A 429 -5.25 14.02 8.62
N GLY A 430 -5.86 13.88 9.79
CA GLY A 430 -7.31 13.82 9.98
C GLY A 430 -7.81 12.40 10.19
N SER A 431 -9.07 12.22 10.58
CA SER A 431 -9.67 10.89 10.76
C SER A 431 -9.59 10.05 9.47
N PRO A 432 -9.12 8.78 9.53
CA PRO A 432 -9.13 7.85 8.39
C PRO A 432 -10.47 7.13 8.22
N ASN A 433 -11.47 7.47 9.03
CA ASN A 433 -12.72 6.71 9.10
C ASN A 433 -13.60 6.96 7.86
N ASN A 434 -13.47 6.08 6.88
CA ASN A 434 -14.19 6.08 5.61
C ASN A 434 -15.32 5.03 5.55
N VAL A 435 -15.79 4.49 6.68
CA VAL A 435 -16.86 3.48 6.66
C VAL A 435 -18.24 4.09 6.87
N LEU A 436 -19.25 3.48 6.22
CA LEU A 436 -20.66 3.81 6.43
C LEU A 436 -21.19 3.15 7.72
N ALA A 437 -22.05 3.86 8.44
CA ALA A 437 -22.84 3.36 9.55
C ALA A 437 -24.17 2.76 9.06
N SER A 438 -24.69 3.24 7.94
CA SER A 438 -25.85 2.66 7.26
C SER A 438 -25.77 2.88 5.76
N LEU A 439 -26.35 1.93 5.02
CA LEU A 439 -26.67 2.04 3.60
C LEU A 439 -28.06 1.45 3.39
N VAL A 440 -28.98 2.24 2.86
CA VAL A 440 -30.39 1.86 2.69
C VAL A 440 -30.89 2.27 1.31
N VAL A 441 -31.82 1.47 0.78
CA VAL A 441 -32.60 1.79 -0.41
C VAL A 441 -34.06 1.73 0.01
N ASP A 442 -34.77 2.84 -0.10
CA ASP A 442 -36.13 2.97 0.46
C ASP A 442 -37.07 1.88 -0.09
N GLY A 443 -37.65 1.08 0.81
CA GLY A 443 -38.56 -0.01 0.46
C GLY A 443 -37.91 -1.33 0.04
N TYR A 444 -36.57 -1.40 -0.04
CA TYR A 444 -35.85 -2.59 -0.50
C TYR A 444 -34.75 -3.04 0.48
N SER A 445 -34.50 -4.36 0.53
CA SER A 445 -33.40 -4.94 1.31
C SER A 445 -32.20 -5.20 0.42
N LEU A 446 -31.01 -4.84 0.93
CA LEU A 446 -29.74 -5.18 0.30
C LEU A 446 -29.42 -6.66 0.50
N THR A 447 -28.76 -7.26 -0.50
CA THR A 447 -28.17 -8.60 -0.44
C THR A 447 -26.67 -8.53 -0.73
N PRO A 448 -25.80 -8.90 0.22
CA PRO A 448 -26.12 -9.24 1.62
C PRO A 448 -26.71 -8.03 2.39
N TYR A 449 -27.19 -8.25 3.62
CA TYR A 449 -27.53 -7.14 4.51
C TYR A 449 -26.31 -6.24 4.71
N PHE A 450 -26.56 -4.95 4.98
CA PHE A 450 -25.50 -3.97 5.11
C PHE A 450 -24.54 -4.32 6.25
N GLU A 451 -23.25 -4.35 5.93
CA GLU A 451 -22.15 -4.55 6.87
C GLU A 451 -21.03 -3.57 6.49
N LYS A 452 -20.53 -2.79 7.45
CA LYS A 452 -19.68 -1.62 7.19
C LYS A 452 -18.40 -1.87 6.36
N PHE A 453 -17.91 -3.11 6.30
CA PHE A 453 -16.74 -3.52 5.52
C PHE A 453 -17.09 -4.34 4.26
N THR A 454 -18.36 -4.66 4.02
CA THR A 454 -18.82 -5.26 2.77
C THR A 454 -19.01 -4.15 1.75
N GLU A 455 -18.32 -4.26 0.61
CA GLU A 455 -18.29 -3.21 -0.41
C GLU A 455 -19.30 -3.47 -1.54
N ASP A 456 -19.79 -4.69 -1.73
CA ASP A 456 -20.70 -5.04 -2.83
C ASP A 456 -22.08 -5.51 -2.32
N TYR A 457 -23.12 -4.91 -2.89
CA TYR A 457 -24.52 -5.21 -2.59
C TYR A 457 -25.35 -5.35 -3.85
N SER A 458 -26.49 -6.04 -3.72
CA SER A 458 -27.46 -6.22 -4.81
C SER A 458 -28.90 -6.18 -4.30
N LEU A 459 -29.83 -5.74 -5.15
CA LEU A 459 -31.28 -5.83 -4.90
C LEU A 459 -32.05 -5.89 -6.23
N ILE A 460 -33.28 -6.40 -6.20
CA ILE A 460 -34.19 -6.42 -7.35
C ILE A 460 -35.34 -5.46 -7.07
N VAL A 461 -35.68 -4.63 -8.07
CA VAL A 461 -36.90 -3.83 -8.08
C VAL A 461 -37.83 -4.30 -9.22
N PRO A 462 -39.16 -4.22 -9.03
CA PRO A 462 -40.13 -4.45 -10.09
C PRO A 462 -39.95 -3.53 -11.32
N SER A 463 -40.57 -3.90 -12.43
CA SER A 463 -40.44 -3.24 -13.73
C SER A 463 -41.05 -1.84 -13.76
N ASP A 464 -42.05 -1.57 -12.92
CA ASP A 464 -42.72 -0.27 -12.79
C ASP A 464 -41.92 0.75 -11.95
N VAL A 465 -40.83 0.32 -11.31
CA VAL A 465 -39.97 1.18 -10.49
C VAL A 465 -38.93 1.88 -11.35
N ASN A 466 -39.21 3.14 -11.70
CA ASN A 466 -38.32 3.97 -12.52
C ASN A 466 -37.13 4.57 -11.76
N SER A 467 -37.24 4.71 -10.44
CA SER A 467 -36.20 5.34 -9.62
C SER A 467 -36.21 4.76 -8.21
N VAL A 468 -35.06 4.82 -7.53
CA VAL A 468 -34.96 4.52 -6.10
C VAL A 468 -34.35 5.68 -5.34
N GLN A 469 -34.70 5.80 -4.06
CA GLN A 469 -34.05 6.72 -3.13
C GLN A 469 -33.01 5.96 -2.31
N ILE A 470 -31.75 6.40 -2.39
CA ILE A 470 -30.64 5.78 -1.66
C ILE A 470 -30.20 6.71 -0.52
N GLY A 471 -30.17 6.18 0.70
CA GLY A 471 -29.68 6.86 1.89
C GLY A 471 -28.44 6.19 2.46
N ALA A 472 -27.51 6.97 3.00
CA ALA A 472 -26.37 6.45 3.73
C ALA A 472 -25.92 7.42 4.82
N THR A 473 -25.33 6.89 5.89
CA THR A 473 -24.70 7.69 6.96
C THR A 473 -23.29 7.19 7.22
N ALA A 474 -22.37 8.08 7.60
CA ALA A 474 -21.01 7.72 7.92
C ALA A 474 -20.89 7.36 9.42
N VAL A 475 -19.97 6.47 9.78
CA VAL A 475 -19.66 6.22 11.20
C VAL A 475 -18.99 7.44 11.83
N ALA A 476 -18.12 8.13 11.08
CA ALA A 476 -17.55 9.39 11.51
C ALA A 476 -18.64 10.48 11.60
N THR A 477 -18.80 11.07 12.79
CA THR A 477 -19.80 12.12 13.04
C THR A 477 -19.40 13.49 12.52
N SER A 478 -18.14 13.67 12.10
CA SER A 478 -17.62 14.88 11.46
C SER A 478 -16.44 14.54 10.54
N GLY A 479 -16.13 15.41 9.59
CA GLY A 479 -14.98 15.29 8.69
C GLY A 479 -15.15 14.32 7.52
N ALA A 480 -16.07 13.35 7.60
CA ALA A 480 -16.41 12.47 6.48
C ALA A 480 -17.47 13.08 5.55
N SER A 481 -17.42 12.73 4.27
CA SER A 481 -18.41 13.11 3.26
C SER A 481 -18.85 11.91 2.42
N ILE A 482 -20.12 11.91 2.01
CA ILE A 482 -20.71 10.82 1.21
C ILE A 482 -21.16 11.38 -0.13
N LYS A 483 -20.81 10.69 -1.22
CA LYS A 483 -21.31 10.94 -2.58
C LYS A 483 -22.02 9.69 -3.12
N GLY A 484 -22.86 9.88 -4.13
CA GLY A 484 -23.59 8.79 -4.79
C GLY A 484 -24.97 8.50 -4.19
N VAL A 485 -25.35 9.09 -3.06
CA VAL A 485 -26.69 8.97 -2.46
C VAL A 485 -27.74 9.84 -3.18
N GLY A 486 -29.01 9.74 -2.77
CA GLY A 486 -30.15 10.47 -3.32
C GLY A 486 -30.97 9.66 -4.32
N VAL A 487 -31.81 10.34 -5.08
CA VAL A 487 -32.66 9.72 -6.12
C VAL A 487 -31.78 9.23 -7.27
N LYS A 488 -32.01 7.98 -7.69
CA LYS A 488 -31.35 7.35 -8.83
C LYS A 488 -32.38 6.79 -9.79
N GLU A 489 -32.38 7.32 -11.01
CA GLU A 489 -33.13 6.79 -12.13
C GLU A 489 -32.56 5.44 -12.55
N LEU A 490 -33.44 4.50 -12.91
CA LEU A 490 -33.12 3.13 -13.26
C LEU A 490 -33.49 2.83 -14.70
N GLN A 491 -32.52 2.31 -15.45
CA GLN A 491 -32.77 1.68 -16.74
C GLN A 491 -33.32 0.26 -16.53
N PRO A 492 -34.10 -0.29 -17.48
CA PRO A 492 -34.43 -1.71 -17.46
C PRO A 492 -33.16 -2.57 -17.38
N GLY A 493 -33.19 -3.64 -16.58
CA GLY A 493 -32.02 -4.49 -16.36
C GLY A 493 -31.07 -3.98 -15.27
N GLU A 494 -29.77 -4.17 -15.46
CA GLU A 494 -28.74 -3.93 -14.44
C GLU A 494 -28.33 -2.45 -14.36
N ASN A 495 -28.34 -1.89 -13.14
CA ASN A 495 -27.88 -0.55 -12.82
C ASN A 495 -26.82 -0.63 -11.72
N LYS A 496 -25.60 -0.17 -11.98
CA LYS A 496 -24.54 -0.07 -10.96
C LYS A 496 -24.44 1.33 -10.41
N ILE A 497 -24.49 1.46 -9.09
CA ILE A 497 -24.46 2.74 -8.39
C ILE A 497 -23.36 2.70 -7.34
N ASP A 498 -22.38 3.59 -7.48
CA ASP A 498 -21.27 3.72 -6.55
C ASP A 498 -21.57 4.78 -5.49
N ILE A 499 -21.44 4.38 -4.22
CA ILE A 499 -21.56 5.22 -3.05
C ILE A 499 -20.17 5.40 -2.45
N GLN A 500 -19.68 6.63 -2.44
CA GLN A 500 -18.32 6.95 -2.02
C GLN A 500 -18.34 7.62 -0.65
N CYS A 501 -17.69 7.00 0.34
CA CYS A 501 -17.43 7.60 1.65
C CYS A 501 -15.96 8.08 1.69
N THR A 502 -15.77 9.39 1.80
CA THR A 502 -14.44 10.03 1.89
C THR A 502 -14.22 10.49 3.33
N ALA A 503 -13.17 9.99 3.98
CA ALA A 503 -12.75 10.40 5.31
C ALA A 503 -12.09 11.79 5.32
N GLU A 504 -11.90 12.33 6.52
CA GLU A 504 -11.27 13.65 6.72
C GLU A 504 -9.84 13.71 6.18
N ASN A 505 -9.09 12.62 6.29
CA ASN A 505 -7.73 12.52 5.74
C ASN A 505 -7.68 12.27 4.23
N GLY A 506 -8.84 12.24 3.57
CA GLY A 506 -8.99 11.99 2.14
C GLY A 506 -8.95 10.52 1.73
N ASP A 507 -8.92 9.56 2.67
CA ASP A 507 -9.07 8.14 2.34
C ASP A 507 -10.51 7.85 1.90
N VAL A 508 -10.65 7.04 0.86
CA VAL A 508 -11.93 6.80 0.20
C VAL A 508 -12.27 5.32 0.25
N ARG A 509 -13.52 5.01 0.59
CA ARG A 509 -14.11 3.67 0.42
C ARG A 509 -15.32 3.78 -0.50
N ASN A 510 -15.41 2.86 -1.45
CA ASN A 510 -16.53 2.76 -2.37
C ASN A 510 -17.41 1.57 -1.98
N TYR A 511 -18.72 1.77 -2.03
CA TYR A 511 -19.73 0.74 -1.87
C TYR A 511 -20.55 0.69 -3.16
N THR A 512 -20.67 -0.48 -3.76
CA THR A 512 -21.38 -0.69 -5.03
C THR A 512 -22.72 -1.33 -4.76
N ILE A 513 -23.80 -0.71 -5.23
CA ILE A 513 -25.14 -1.33 -5.26
C ILE A 513 -25.47 -1.69 -6.70
N THR A 514 -25.66 -2.98 -6.96
CA THR A 514 -26.20 -3.49 -8.23
C THR A 514 -27.72 -3.63 -8.10
N ILE A 515 -28.45 -2.72 -8.73
CA ILE A 515 -29.91 -2.72 -8.75
C ILE A 515 -30.39 -3.33 -10.06
N ILE A 516 -31.13 -4.42 -9.97
CA ILE A 516 -31.73 -5.04 -11.14
C ILE A 516 -33.20 -4.67 -11.20
N ARG A 517 -33.57 -3.89 -12.21
CA ARG A 517 -34.96 -3.58 -12.53
C ARG A 517 -35.49 -4.68 -13.44
N THR A 518 -36.52 -5.41 -13.01
CA THR A 518 -37.12 -6.46 -13.84
C THR A 518 -37.71 -5.85 -15.11
N VAL A 519 -37.80 -6.62 -16.18
CA VAL A 519 -38.54 -6.24 -17.40
C VAL A 519 -39.96 -6.79 -17.29
N GLU A 520 -40.96 -6.05 -17.78
CA GLU A 520 -42.31 -6.61 -17.87
C GLU A 520 -42.30 -7.78 -18.84
N GLU A 521 -42.90 -8.91 -18.44
CA GLU A 521 -43.33 -9.92 -19.40
C GLU A 521 -44.37 -9.26 -20.32
N ILE A 522 -44.02 -9.07 -21.58
CA ILE A 522 -45.03 -8.93 -22.62
C ILE A 522 -45.66 -10.32 -22.72
N ASN A 523 -46.76 -10.53 -22.00
CA ASN A 523 -47.67 -11.61 -22.35
C ASN A 523 -48.34 -11.17 -23.65
N PRO A 524 -48.02 -11.75 -24.83
CA PRO A 524 -48.71 -11.38 -26.04
C PRO A 524 -50.12 -11.96 -25.90
N GLY A 525 -51.03 -11.11 -25.42
CA GLY A 525 -52.44 -11.40 -25.45
C GLY A 525 -52.82 -11.75 -26.87
N ALA A 526 -53.47 -12.91 -26.99
CA ALA A 526 -54.20 -13.35 -28.15
C ALA A 526 -54.90 -12.18 -28.84
N GLU A 527 -54.57 -11.96 -30.11
CA GLU A 527 -55.51 -11.58 -31.15
C GLU A 527 -54.87 -11.87 -32.50
N GLY A 528 -55.60 -12.61 -33.33
CA GLY A 528 -55.08 -13.22 -34.53
C GLY A 528 -54.79 -12.23 -35.63
N GLU A 529 -53.83 -12.57 -36.47
CA GLU A 529 -53.84 -12.17 -37.86
C GLU A 529 -53.20 -13.28 -38.70
N ASN A 530 -53.89 -13.61 -39.78
CA ASN A 530 -53.51 -14.58 -40.78
C ASN A 530 -52.30 -14.07 -41.56
N ASP A 531 -51.32 -14.92 -41.84
CA ASP A 531 -50.59 -14.84 -43.11
C ASP A 531 -50.22 -16.25 -43.59
N PRO A 532 -50.46 -16.59 -44.86
CA PRO A 532 -50.29 -17.90 -45.43
C PRO A 532 -48.91 -18.01 -46.11
N ASP A 533 -48.10 -18.98 -45.73
CA ASP A 533 -47.44 -19.85 -46.70
C ASP A 533 -46.71 -20.96 -45.97
N GLY A 534 -46.99 -22.18 -46.42
CA GLY A 534 -46.53 -23.40 -45.78
C GLY A 534 -45.12 -23.80 -46.19
N GLU A 535 -44.51 -24.60 -45.32
CA GLU A 535 -43.78 -25.77 -45.78
C GLU A 535 -44.07 -26.92 -44.79
N ASP A 536 -44.57 -28.00 -45.38
CA ASP A 536 -45.14 -29.20 -44.77
C ASP A 536 -44.03 -30.16 -44.34
N ASP A 537 -44.04 -30.58 -43.06
CA ASP A 537 -43.55 -31.92 -42.71
C ASP A 537 -44.40 -32.53 -41.58
N THR A 538 -45.45 -33.22 -42.01
CA THR A 538 -46.07 -34.41 -41.39
C THR A 538 -46.44 -34.33 -39.89
N ALA A 539 -47.61 -33.74 -39.65
CA ALA A 539 -48.34 -33.81 -38.39
C ALA A 539 -48.84 -35.24 -38.08
N ASP A 540 -48.44 -35.77 -36.92
CA ASP A 540 -49.29 -36.66 -36.11
C ASP A 540 -50.01 -35.76 -35.09
N ASN A 541 -51.18 -35.22 -35.45
CA ASN A 541 -51.97 -34.36 -34.56
C ASN A 541 -52.63 -35.22 -33.45
N PHE A 542 -51.88 -35.49 -32.38
CA PHE A 542 -52.43 -36.02 -31.13
C PHE A 542 -52.52 -34.91 -30.09
N VAL A 543 -53.62 -34.91 -29.34
CA VAL A 543 -53.85 -33.96 -28.24
C VAL A 543 -53.18 -34.51 -26.98
N ILE A 544 -52.33 -33.69 -26.36
CA ILE A 544 -51.71 -33.99 -25.07
C ILE A 544 -52.49 -33.24 -23.98
N GLU A 545 -53.10 -33.99 -23.06
CA GLU A 545 -53.63 -33.42 -21.83
C GLU A 545 -52.53 -33.44 -20.76
N SER A 546 -52.14 -32.27 -20.25
CA SER A 546 -51.09 -32.17 -19.24
C SER A 546 -51.34 -31.09 -18.19
N ASN A 547 -50.84 -31.35 -16.97
CA ASN A 547 -50.71 -30.34 -15.92
C ASN A 547 -49.39 -29.55 -16.03
N TYR A 548 -48.54 -29.91 -16.99
CA TYR A 548 -47.25 -29.28 -17.25
C TYR A 548 -47.32 -28.45 -18.52
N LYS A 549 -46.41 -27.49 -18.65
CA LYS A 549 -46.26 -26.72 -19.88
C LYS A 549 -45.50 -27.59 -20.89
N ILE A 550 -46.03 -27.71 -22.10
CA ILE A 550 -45.41 -28.51 -23.18
C ILE A 550 -45.20 -27.59 -24.39
N ASP A 551 -43.95 -27.17 -24.59
CA ASP A 551 -43.49 -26.40 -25.75
C ASP A 551 -42.40 -27.21 -26.48
N GLU A 552 -41.22 -26.64 -26.73
CA GLU A 552 -40.02 -27.37 -27.18
C GLU A 552 -39.53 -28.40 -26.14
N PHE A 553 -39.88 -28.19 -24.88
CA PHE A 553 -39.58 -29.04 -23.74
C PHE A 553 -40.76 -29.02 -22.74
N ILE A 554 -40.74 -29.93 -21.78
CA ILE A 554 -41.72 -29.98 -20.68
C ILE A 554 -41.16 -29.24 -19.47
N SER A 555 -41.92 -28.26 -18.95
CA SER A 555 -41.58 -27.48 -17.75
C SER A 555 -42.77 -27.36 -16.79
N GLY A 556 -42.59 -26.71 -15.63
CA GLY A 556 -43.60 -26.70 -14.56
C GLY A 556 -43.51 -27.91 -13.63
N ILE A 557 -42.38 -28.62 -13.64
CA ILE A 557 -42.14 -29.82 -12.83
C ILE A 557 -41.41 -29.41 -11.54
N GLU A 558 -42.06 -29.63 -10.41
CA GLU A 558 -41.46 -29.36 -9.10
C GLU A 558 -40.28 -30.32 -8.79
N PRO A 559 -39.17 -29.82 -8.21
CA PRO A 559 -38.07 -30.67 -7.76
C PRO A 559 -38.56 -31.80 -6.85
N GLY A 560 -38.14 -33.04 -7.14
CA GLY A 560 -38.58 -34.23 -6.41
C GLY A 560 -39.80 -34.96 -7.01
N THR A 561 -40.39 -34.46 -8.10
CA THR A 561 -41.43 -35.18 -8.84
C THR A 561 -40.90 -36.54 -9.34
N SER A 562 -41.67 -37.62 -9.16
CA SER A 562 -41.29 -38.95 -9.65
C SER A 562 -41.76 -39.20 -11.09
N SER A 563 -41.12 -40.14 -11.79
CA SER A 563 -41.49 -40.57 -13.14
C SER A 563 -42.92 -41.07 -13.24
N GLU A 564 -43.40 -41.77 -12.21
CA GLU A 564 -44.78 -42.26 -12.15
C GLU A 564 -45.77 -41.09 -12.06
N GLN A 565 -45.44 -40.09 -11.23
CA GLN A 565 -46.26 -38.88 -11.08
C GLN A 565 -46.26 -38.02 -12.35
N LEU A 566 -45.13 -37.90 -13.03
CA LEU A 566 -45.01 -37.19 -14.31
C LEU A 566 -45.90 -37.86 -15.37
N ILE A 567 -45.82 -39.19 -15.52
CA ILE A 567 -46.61 -39.97 -16.49
C ILE A 567 -48.11 -39.89 -16.18
N LEU A 568 -48.53 -39.94 -14.91
CA LEU A 568 -49.95 -39.84 -14.53
C LEU A 568 -50.60 -38.51 -14.96
N ASN A 569 -49.80 -37.45 -15.07
CA ASN A 569 -50.23 -36.10 -15.42
C ASN A 569 -49.95 -35.73 -16.89
N ILE A 570 -49.59 -36.72 -17.73
CA ILE A 570 -49.46 -36.55 -19.19
C ILE A 570 -50.27 -37.67 -19.86
N LYS A 571 -51.41 -37.31 -20.46
CA LYS A 571 -52.29 -38.27 -21.13
C LYS A 571 -52.36 -37.97 -22.61
N VAL A 572 -52.19 -39.02 -23.41
CA VAL A 572 -52.24 -38.94 -24.87
C VAL A 572 -53.15 -40.06 -25.37
N ALA A 573 -54.35 -39.69 -25.85
CA ALA A 573 -55.37 -40.66 -26.22
C ALA A 573 -54.92 -41.56 -27.38
N GLY A 574 -54.81 -42.87 -27.14
CA GLY A 574 -54.38 -43.85 -28.14
C GLY A 574 -52.86 -44.02 -28.29
N TYR A 575 -52.06 -43.43 -27.40
CA TYR A 575 -50.60 -43.52 -27.40
C TYR A 575 -50.08 -43.99 -26.03
N ASN A 576 -48.90 -44.60 -26.05
CA ASN A 576 -48.18 -44.97 -24.83
C ASN A 576 -47.11 -43.91 -24.52
N VAL A 577 -47.11 -43.40 -23.28
CA VAL A 577 -46.13 -42.42 -22.81
C VAL A 577 -45.10 -43.12 -21.93
N LYS A 578 -43.81 -42.85 -22.17
CA LYS A 578 -42.69 -43.32 -21.35
C LYS A 578 -41.82 -42.14 -20.95
N VAL A 579 -41.22 -42.20 -19.77
CA VAL A 579 -40.12 -41.32 -19.40
C VAL A 579 -38.82 -42.10 -19.58
N THR A 580 -37.84 -41.49 -20.22
CA THR A 580 -36.51 -42.04 -20.40
C THR A 580 -35.45 -41.11 -19.83
N ASP A 581 -34.32 -41.69 -19.41
CA ASP A 581 -33.13 -40.92 -19.09
C ASP A 581 -32.36 -40.53 -20.36
N SER A 582 -31.26 -39.79 -20.18
CA SER A 582 -30.34 -39.37 -21.27
C SER A 582 -29.72 -40.53 -22.07
N SER A 583 -29.82 -41.78 -21.60
CA SER A 583 -29.36 -42.98 -22.31
C SER A 583 -30.49 -43.70 -23.06
N ASN A 584 -31.70 -43.11 -23.10
CA ASN A 584 -32.93 -43.70 -23.60
C ASN A 584 -33.40 -44.95 -22.82
N ALA A 585 -32.92 -45.17 -21.60
CA ALA A 585 -33.42 -46.21 -20.72
C ALA A 585 -34.70 -45.72 -20.00
N ILE A 586 -35.64 -46.63 -19.73
CA ILE A 586 -36.87 -46.28 -19.00
C ILE A 586 -36.49 -45.75 -17.62
N LYS A 587 -36.94 -44.53 -17.32
CA LYS A 587 -36.68 -43.85 -16.06
C LYS A 587 -37.60 -44.38 -14.98
N THR A 588 -37.02 -44.67 -13.81
CA THR A 588 -37.76 -44.93 -12.57
C THR A 588 -37.22 -44.01 -11.48
N GLY A 589 -38.10 -43.39 -10.69
CA GLY A 589 -37.71 -42.51 -9.59
C GLY A 589 -37.74 -41.02 -9.96
N LYS A 590 -36.86 -40.21 -9.35
CA LYS A 590 -36.90 -38.74 -9.45
C LYS A 590 -36.61 -38.26 -10.88
N ILE A 591 -37.43 -37.34 -11.37
CA ILE A 591 -37.24 -36.62 -12.63
C ILE A 591 -36.16 -35.54 -12.46
N MET A 592 -35.34 -35.35 -13.49
CA MET A 592 -34.29 -34.34 -13.53
C MET A 592 -34.23 -33.66 -14.90
N THR A 593 -33.62 -32.48 -14.96
CA THR A 593 -33.35 -31.81 -16.24
C THR A 593 -32.49 -32.70 -17.13
N GLY A 594 -32.96 -32.93 -18.36
CA GLY A 594 -32.31 -33.81 -19.34
C GLY A 594 -32.88 -35.23 -19.43
N ASP A 595 -33.83 -35.61 -18.57
CA ASP A 595 -34.74 -36.72 -18.87
C ASP A 595 -35.67 -36.33 -20.03
N SER A 596 -36.38 -37.30 -20.63
CA SER A 596 -37.27 -37.08 -21.76
C SER A 596 -38.60 -37.82 -21.63
N VAL A 597 -39.67 -37.22 -22.15
CA VAL A 597 -40.98 -37.86 -22.29
C VAL A 597 -41.17 -38.26 -23.75
N GLN A 598 -41.30 -39.57 -23.97
CA GLN A 598 -41.43 -40.18 -25.28
C GLN A 598 -42.84 -40.74 -25.48
N ILE A 599 -43.41 -40.45 -26.64
CA ILE A 599 -44.78 -40.83 -27.02
C ILE A 599 -44.69 -41.86 -28.14
N TYR A 600 -45.40 -42.98 -27.96
CA TYR A 600 -45.35 -44.13 -28.87
C TYR A 600 -46.74 -44.50 -29.38
N LYS A 601 -46.83 -44.82 -30.68
CA LYS A 601 -47.99 -45.44 -31.33
C LYS A 601 -47.56 -46.78 -31.90
N ASP A 602 -48.23 -47.87 -31.52
CA ASP A 602 -47.91 -49.22 -32.00
C ASP A 602 -46.40 -49.58 -31.90
N ASN A 603 -45.76 -49.19 -30.79
CA ASN A 603 -44.31 -49.31 -30.52
C ASN A 603 -43.36 -48.49 -31.40
N VAL A 604 -43.85 -47.56 -32.21
CA VAL A 604 -43.05 -46.57 -32.95
C VAL A 604 -43.02 -45.26 -32.17
N LEU A 605 -41.81 -44.70 -31.97
CA LEU A 605 -41.64 -43.38 -31.35
C LEU A 605 -42.17 -42.31 -32.31
N VAL A 606 -43.16 -41.54 -31.87
CA VAL A 606 -43.77 -40.48 -32.68
C VAL A 606 -43.31 -39.08 -32.27
N LYS A 607 -42.96 -38.89 -30.98
CA LYS A 607 -42.49 -37.61 -30.46
C LYS A 607 -41.69 -37.80 -29.17
N GLU A 608 -40.72 -36.92 -28.97
CA GLU A 608 -39.92 -36.82 -27.75
C GLU A 608 -39.87 -35.37 -27.30
N TYR A 609 -40.07 -35.14 -26.01
CA TYR A 609 -39.92 -33.84 -25.37
C TYR A 609 -38.89 -33.94 -24.24
N PRO A 610 -37.80 -33.15 -24.26
CA PRO A 610 -36.89 -33.09 -23.14
C PRO A 610 -37.55 -32.41 -21.94
N VAL A 611 -37.06 -32.71 -20.74
CA VAL A 611 -37.57 -32.17 -19.47
C VAL A 611 -36.64 -31.07 -18.94
N VAL A 612 -37.25 -29.98 -18.48
CA VAL A 612 -36.59 -28.86 -17.80
C VAL A 612 -37.20 -28.64 -16.43
N ILE A 613 -36.34 -28.63 -15.40
CA ILE A 613 -36.64 -28.08 -14.08
C ILE A 613 -35.81 -26.80 -13.94
N TYR A 614 -36.47 -25.64 -13.85
CA TYR A 614 -35.79 -24.35 -13.76
C TYR A 614 -34.97 -24.29 -12.46
N GLY A 615 -33.66 -24.12 -12.61
CA GLY A 615 -32.69 -24.13 -11.53
C GLY A 615 -31.86 -25.41 -11.41
N ASP A 616 -32.29 -26.53 -11.99
CA ASP A 616 -31.52 -27.79 -12.03
C ASP A 616 -30.62 -27.79 -13.28
N VAL A 617 -29.50 -27.07 -13.20
CA VAL A 617 -28.54 -26.93 -14.32
C VAL A 617 -27.51 -28.05 -14.33
N THR A 618 -27.43 -28.82 -13.25
CA THR A 618 -26.55 -29.98 -13.13
C THR A 618 -27.22 -31.27 -13.61
N GLY A 619 -28.55 -31.30 -13.71
CA GLY A 619 -29.32 -32.46 -14.12
C GLY A 619 -29.43 -33.52 -13.03
N ASP A 620 -29.39 -33.12 -11.77
CA ASP A 620 -29.45 -34.04 -10.62
C ASP A 620 -30.86 -34.09 -9.99
N GLY A 621 -31.78 -33.25 -10.48
CA GLY A 621 -33.17 -33.12 -10.03
C GLY A 621 -33.32 -32.37 -8.70
N ASN A 622 -32.29 -31.68 -8.22
CA ASN A 622 -32.32 -30.75 -7.10
C ASN A 622 -31.99 -29.34 -7.59
N ILE A 623 -32.21 -28.34 -6.74
CA ILE A 623 -31.76 -26.97 -6.98
C ILE A 623 -30.94 -26.56 -5.76
N ASP A 624 -29.61 -26.67 -5.87
CA ASP A 624 -28.70 -26.49 -4.75
C ASP A 624 -27.45 -25.65 -5.08
N SER A 625 -26.49 -25.64 -4.15
CA SER A 625 -25.25 -24.86 -4.28
C SER A 625 -24.39 -25.26 -5.48
N LEU A 626 -24.54 -26.48 -5.99
CA LEU A 626 -23.85 -26.96 -7.17
C LEU A 626 -24.43 -26.29 -8.42
N ASP A 627 -25.76 -26.15 -8.53
CA ASP A 627 -26.39 -25.41 -9.63
C ASP A 627 -25.96 -23.94 -9.63
N LEU A 628 -25.91 -23.32 -8.45
CA LEU A 628 -25.40 -21.97 -8.27
C LEU A 628 -23.97 -21.82 -8.79
N LEU A 629 -23.11 -22.79 -8.50
CA LEU A 629 -21.73 -22.81 -8.97
C LEU A 629 -21.67 -22.91 -10.50
N TYR A 630 -22.50 -23.75 -11.11
CA TYR A 630 -22.46 -23.98 -12.57
C TYR A 630 -22.99 -22.79 -13.36
N ILE A 631 -24.08 -22.15 -12.92
CA ILE A 631 -24.50 -20.87 -13.51
C ILE A 631 -23.40 -19.81 -13.33
N LYS A 632 -22.79 -19.71 -12.15
CA LYS A 632 -21.69 -18.74 -11.92
C LYS A 632 -20.51 -18.97 -12.86
N ARG A 633 -20.19 -20.22 -13.18
CA ARG A 633 -19.13 -20.56 -14.14
C ARG A 633 -19.51 -20.23 -15.58
N HIS A 634 -20.78 -20.38 -15.96
CA HIS A 634 -21.28 -19.95 -17.26
C HIS A 634 -21.18 -18.43 -17.38
N THR A 635 -21.71 -17.67 -16.42
CA THR A 635 -21.73 -16.19 -16.48
C THR A 635 -20.33 -15.56 -16.42
N LEU A 636 -19.36 -16.24 -15.80
CA LEU A 636 -17.96 -15.80 -15.79
C LEU A 636 -17.14 -16.28 -17.00
N ASN A 637 -17.77 -16.92 -18.01
CA ASN A 637 -17.10 -17.52 -19.15
C ASN A 637 -16.00 -18.53 -18.79
N ILE A 638 -16.13 -19.20 -17.63
CA ILE A 638 -15.18 -20.21 -17.16
C ILE A 638 -15.54 -21.59 -17.75
N LYS A 639 -16.83 -21.91 -17.79
CA LYS A 639 -17.37 -23.13 -18.42
C LYS A 639 -18.84 -22.90 -18.80
N ALA A 640 -19.12 -22.88 -20.09
CA ALA A 640 -20.47 -22.71 -20.59
C ALA A 640 -21.33 -23.97 -20.38
N LEU A 641 -22.55 -23.77 -19.87
CA LEU A 641 -23.67 -24.69 -20.04
C LEU A 641 -24.06 -24.82 -21.53
N SER A 642 -24.65 -25.95 -21.90
CA SER A 642 -25.05 -26.27 -23.28
C SER A 642 -26.34 -27.07 -23.31
N GLY A 643 -27.10 -26.97 -24.40
CA GLY A 643 -28.33 -27.73 -24.60
C GLY A 643 -29.41 -27.39 -23.56
N ILE A 644 -30.16 -28.40 -23.14
CA ILE A 644 -31.32 -28.24 -22.23
C ILE A 644 -30.97 -27.61 -20.87
N TYR A 645 -29.70 -27.68 -20.46
CA TYR A 645 -29.22 -27.06 -19.23
C TYR A 645 -29.11 -25.53 -19.32
N VAL A 646 -29.07 -24.97 -20.53
CA VAL A 646 -29.22 -23.52 -20.74
C VAL A 646 -30.66 -23.13 -20.47
N ASN A 647 -31.63 -23.89 -20.96
CA ASN A 647 -33.05 -23.64 -20.66
C ASN A 647 -33.35 -23.75 -19.16
N ALA A 648 -32.77 -24.74 -18.46
CA ALA A 648 -32.89 -24.83 -17.01
C ALA A 648 -32.20 -23.68 -16.26
N ALA A 649 -31.20 -23.04 -16.87
CA ALA A 649 -30.50 -21.90 -16.29
C ALA A 649 -31.27 -20.58 -16.43
N ASP A 650 -32.22 -20.47 -17.36
CA ASP A 650 -33.10 -19.31 -17.57
C ASP A 650 -34.16 -19.21 -16.45
N THR A 651 -33.69 -18.99 -15.22
CA THR A 651 -34.52 -19.01 -14.01
C THR A 651 -35.31 -17.71 -13.81
N ASN A 652 -34.98 -16.66 -14.58
CA ASN A 652 -35.82 -15.48 -14.70
C ASN A 652 -36.96 -15.65 -15.74
N LYS A 653 -36.96 -16.75 -16.51
CA LYS A 653 -37.95 -17.13 -17.55
C LYS A 653 -38.14 -16.08 -18.63
N SER A 654 -37.06 -15.38 -18.96
CA SER A 654 -37.07 -14.37 -20.02
C SER A 654 -37.30 -14.96 -21.42
N ASN A 655 -37.04 -16.27 -21.60
CA ASN A 655 -37.08 -16.98 -22.88
C ASN A 655 -36.18 -16.33 -23.95
N ASP A 656 -35.17 -15.57 -23.54
CA ASP A 656 -34.22 -14.91 -24.44
C ASP A 656 -32.97 -15.78 -24.72
N GLY A 657 -32.80 -16.87 -23.99
CA GLY A 657 -31.65 -17.78 -24.08
C GLY A 657 -30.34 -17.20 -23.53
N ILE A 658 -30.38 -16.07 -22.81
CA ILE A 658 -29.21 -15.35 -22.29
C ILE A 658 -29.13 -15.51 -20.77
N ILE A 659 -28.18 -16.35 -20.33
CA ILE A 659 -27.95 -16.56 -18.89
C ILE A 659 -27.13 -15.40 -18.33
N ASN A 660 -27.73 -14.64 -17.42
CA ASN A 660 -27.14 -13.41 -16.90
C ASN A 660 -27.19 -13.34 -15.36
N GLY A 661 -26.91 -12.15 -14.82
CA GLY A 661 -26.88 -11.92 -13.38
C GLY A 661 -28.21 -12.16 -12.67
N LEU A 662 -29.34 -12.03 -13.37
CA LEU A 662 -30.67 -12.34 -12.84
C LEU A 662 -30.81 -13.83 -12.56
N ASP A 663 -30.43 -14.68 -13.49
CA ASP A 663 -30.53 -16.13 -13.34
C ASP A 663 -29.70 -16.64 -12.17
N LEU A 664 -28.47 -16.13 -12.07
CA LEU A 664 -27.58 -16.41 -10.95
C LEU A 664 -28.22 -16.02 -9.61
N LEU A 665 -28.92 -14.89 -9.59
CA LEU A 665 -29.57 -14.37 -8.38
C LEU A 665 -30.80 -15.19 -7.99
N TYR A 666 -31.61 -15.65 -8.95
CA TYR A 666 -32.79 -16.48 -8.68
C TYR A 666 -32.39 -17.84 -8.10
N ILE A 667 -31.38 -18.51 -8.65
CA ILE A 667 -30.81 -19.72 -8.05
C ILE A 667 -30.26 -19.42 -6.66
N LYS A 668 -29.46 -18.35 -6.49
CA LYS A 668 -28.88 -18.00 -5.18
C LYS A 668 -29.97 -17.84 -4.12
N ARG A 669 -31.10 -17.21 -4.45
CA ARG A 669 -32.22 -17.04 -3.52
C ARG A 669 -32.95 -18.35 -3.22
N HIS A 670 -33.06 -19.26 -4.19
CA HIS A 670 -33.61 -20.60 -3.96
C HIS A 670 -32.76 -21.38 -2.96
N VAL A 671 -31.43 -21.40 -3.18
CA VAL A 671 -30.47 -22.15 -2.37
C VAL A 671 -30.38 -21.62 -0.94
N LEU A 672 -30.59 -20.32 -0.76
CA LEU A 672 -30.60 -19.67 0.56
C LEU A 672 -31.98 -19.70 1.25
N ASP A 673 -32.96 -20.42 0.70
CA ASP A 673 -34.35 -20.47 1.17
C ASP A 673 -35.03 -19.09 1.31
N ILE A 674 -34.55 -18.09 0.56
CA ILE A 674 -35.10 -16.72 0.57
C ILE A 674 -36.36 -16.64 -0.29
N LYS A 675 -36.33 -17.25 -1.49
CA LYS A 675 -37.47 -17.35 -2.42
C LYS A 675 -37.23 -18.52 -3.36
N LYS A 676 -38.16 -19.47 -3.40
CA LYS A 676 -38.11 -20.61 -4.33
C LYS A 676 -38.34 -20.13 -5.76
N ILE A 677 -37.62 -20.74 -6.69
CA ILE A 677 -37.85 -20.60 -8.14
C ILE A 677 -39.20 -21.22 -8.45
N VAL A 678 -40.06 -20.48 -9.14
CA VAL A 678 -41.35 -20.96 -9.61
C VAL A 678 -41.09 -21.82 -10.84
N GLN A 679 -41.64 -23.04 -10.90
CA GLN A 679 -41.44 -23.96 -12.02
C GLN A 679 -42.32 -23.65 -13.23
#